data_AF-A0A0C2VM10-F1
#
_entry.id   AF-A0A0C2VM10-F1
#
_cell.length_a   1.000
_cell.length_b   1.000
_cell.length_c   1.000
_cell.angle_alpha   90.00
_cell.angle_beta   90.00
_cell.angle_gamma   90.00
#
_symmetry.space_group_name_H-M   'P 1'
#
loop_
_entity.id
_entity.type
_entity.pdbx_description
1 polymer ?
#
loop_
_entity_poly.entity_id
_entity_poly.type
_entity_poly.pdbx_seq_one_letter_code
_entity_poly.pdbx_strand_id
1 'polypeptide(L)'
;MNASILLIQSKQANNSSMGTGFVIHQDSYGSFILTCAHVVEQVIEPIIDGLDVEVKAMGSSQTIDLALLYIKGVFQTPFELQRCECESKDVELIGYSGFSGNKYQGKTREATILGDKVTLKGIKDNATYQAWQIIAKDNNEIEHGNSGGPLICQQSGKVIAVVSNNKGVQEGYAIAIEHLKDIWANVPPFLFESNDENESPFVGLSAFSIEQSHLFFGREEETQEIIEKLKKEDFIAVVGDSGSGKSSLIKAGVIPKYLNGILDTESKSPFYLIDTRPAHHPFNELSNNLATISKVFNLDFENTNQLKKAIKSKANEDILNALEYVFKEDDATLLIYIDQFEELFTLCDDENQKAFITLLLYLLENQTDNLKIKIILTIRRDYYNLISEYESFFKRTQASKYTLRRMTNEQIRNCIVKPLERTFIAKEKIEPFAKAILQDMGDESSELALLQIALTQTWKHKKDFDNNLLQTYHEIGEVSGALAKLADDTWQILKPIEQTILEYIFIRIVKPSDTGGVIRRLADKEEFSDDRWLLAQKLASALDIHGNIASEKNARLGRLLTIKGLEGKAVELTHEALVRQWPMYQKWLKKVNRDNLKRTHDVVIEKSKIYQHHKKNKFLLMGYELEESLRLLNDEYRAYLCESEIAYIKKSQHYKQLNRWFKVGVAIVIVALLTAIVYQGYKRISMSIAQLEERIENNEQTRYSKDNLYLDFHVPNSLTSQYNNEALKNLILLTPSIASKSEKNYWLQRVSVMTPDKLNKLFKILQFEAYIHKGTAYFNRAMYQKALDAYLEANKIKPNQPYLHQYINDTYNYLSSLPKCIP
;
A
#
# COMPACT_ATOMS: atom_id res chain seq x y z
N MET A 1 40.34 17.78 4.75
CA MET A 1 41.02 16.61 5.38
C MET A 1 41.23 16.78 6.87
N ASN A 2 41.62 17.95 7.39
CA ASN A 2 41.86 18.12 8.84
C ASN A 2 40.62 18.05 9.75
N ALA A 3 39.40 18.27 9.25
CA ALA A 3 38.20 18.30 10.09
C ALA A 3 37.76 16.91 10.61
N SER A 4 38.13 15.84 9.90
CA SER A 4 37.85 14.44 10.29
C SER A 4 38.79 13.90 11.36
N ILE A 5 39.74 14.71 11.80
CA ILE A 5 40.76 14.38 12.80
C ILE A 5 40.48 15.26 14.00
N LEU A 6 40.37 14.61 15.17
CA LEU A 6 39.80 15.19 16.36
C LEU A 6 40.82 15.12 17.49
N LEU A 7 40.97 16.24 18.18
CA LEU A 7 41.80 16.32 19.38
C LEU A 7 41.01 15.73 20.55
N ILE A 8 41.57 14.71 21.19
CA ILE A 8 41.02 14.11 22.40
C ILE A 8 41.75 14.71 23.59
N GLN A 9 41.02 15.26 24.55
CA GLN A 9 41.57 15.91 25.74
C GLN A 9 40.93 15.35 27.01
N SER A 10 41.57 15.59 28.15
CA SER A 10 41.00 15.29 29.46
C SER A 10 40.01 16.38 29.87
N LYS A 11 38.83 15.99 30.38
CA LYS A 11 37.88 16.94 30.98
C LYS A 11 38.43 17.61 32.23
N GLN A 12 39.32 16.93 32.95
CA GLN A 12 39.94 17.46 34.16
C GLN A 12 41.00 18.53 33.82
N ALA A 13 40.76 19.77 34.26
CA ALA A 13 41.61 20.93 33.96
C ALA A 13 43.07 20.81 34.43
N ASN A 14 43.38 19.88 35.35
CA ASN A 14 44.71 19.61 35.87
C ASN A 14 45.47 18.50 35.10
N ASN A 15 44.85 17.86 34.12
CA ASN A 15 45.46 16.84 33.28
C ASN A 15 45.63 17.38 31.86
N SER A 16 46.88 17.64 31.46
CA SER A 16 47.24 18.14 30.13
C SER A 16 47.43 17.05 29.08
N SER A 17 47.10 15.79 29.39
CA SER A 17 47.16 14.69 28.43
C SER A 17 46.24 14.97 27.25
N MET A 18 46.69 14.52 26.08
CA MET A 18 45.95 14.63 24.84
C MET A 18 46.29 13.46 23.93
N GLY A 19 45.45 13.22 22.94
CA GLY A 19 45.77 12.36 21.82
C GLY A 19 44.97 12.74 20.59
N THR A 20 45.13 11.94 19.55
CA THR A 20 44.40 12.12 18.29
C THR A 20 43.38 11.00 18.14
N GLY A 21 42.22 11.32 17.58
CA GLY A 21 41.30 10.35 17.01
C GLY A 21 40.87 10.78 15.62
N PHE A 22 40.26 9.89 14.85
CA PHE A 22 39.72 10.23 13.54
C PHE A 22 38.40 9.51 13.27
N VAL A 23 37.52 10.16 12.52
CA VAL A 23 36.18 9.61 12.21
C VAL A 23 36.30 8.48 11.19
N ILE A 24 35.73 7.33 11.53
CA ILE A 24 35.72 6.14 10.65
C ILE A 24 34.30 5.75 10.20
N HIS A 25 33.26 6.20 10.91
CA HIS A 25 31.88 5.88 10.60
C HIS A 25 30.94 6.94 11.17
N GLN A 26 29.71 7.02 10.64
CA GLN A 26 28.65 7.90 11.12
C GLN A 26 27.30 7.21 11.00
N ASP A 27 26.44 7.51 11.97
CA ASP A 27 25.03 7.17 11.92
C ASP A 27 24.17 8.44 11.88
N SER A 28 22.86 8.28 12.08
CA SER A 28 21.90 9.38 12.10
C SER A 28 22.08 10.39 13.26
N TYR A 29 22.94 10.10 14.24
CA TYR A 29 23.03 10.85 15.50
C TYR A 29 24.44 11.26 15.90
N GLY A 30 25.48 10.72 15.27
CA GLY A 30 26.85 11.06 15.61
C GLY A 30 27.92 10.36 14.79
N SER A 31 29.17 10.52 15.25
CA SER A 31 30.36 9.99 14.60
C SER A 31 31.08 8.97 15.48
N PHE A 32 31.53 7.88 14.87
CA PHE A 32 32.43 6.90 15.47
C PHE A 32 33.88 7.28 15.18
N ILE A 33 34.68 7.30 16.23
CA ILE A 33 36.05 7.80 16.22
C ILE A 33 36.98 6.68 16.64
N LEU A 34 37.98 6.41 15.82
CA LEU A 34 39.03 5.45 16.15
C LEU A 34 40.23 6.17 16.76
N THR A 35 40.79 5.59 17.82
CA THR A 35 42.00 6.07 18.51
C THR A 35 42.71 4.90 19.19
N CYS A 36 43.80 5.17 19.92
CA CYS A 36 44.47 4.18 20.75
C CYS A 36 43.80 4.04 22.13
N ALA A 37 43.86 2.84 22.71
CA ALA A 37 43.31 2.60 24.04
C ALA A 37 44.06 3.40 25.12
N HIS A 38 45.39 3.45 25.04
CA HIS A 38 46.18 4.22 26.00
C HIS A 38 45.89 5.72 25.96
N VAL A 39 45.45 6.28 24.81
CA VAL A 39 45.02 7.68 24.73
C VAL A 39 43.83 7.86 25.67
N VAL A 40 42.80 7.01 25.53
CA VAL A 40 41.59 7.02 26.37
C VAL A 40 41.90 6.82 27.86
N GLU A 41 42.87 5.96 28.19
CA GLU A 41 43.30 5.75 29.59
C GLU A 41 44.04 6.96 30.18
N GLN A 42 44.79 7.70 29.37
CA GLN A 42 45.56 8.89 29.80
C GLN A 42 44.70 10.14 29.91
N VAL A 43 43.76 10.34 28.98
CA VAL A 43 42.76 11.41 29.04
C VAL A 43 41.60 10.99 29.93
N ILE A 44 41.71 11.30 31.24
CA ILE A 44 40.67 11.04 32.23
C ILE A 44 39.39 11.76 31.80
N GLU A 45 38.30 10.99 31.61
CA GLU A 45 37.03 11.48 31.05
C GLU A 45 37.27 12.17 29.69
N PRO A 46 37.47 11.38 28.61
CA PRO A 46 37.81 11.94 27.31
C PRO A 46 36.73 12.92 26.84
N ILE A 47 37.17 14.06 26.33
CA ILE A 47 36.34 15.06 25.65
C ILE A 47 36.94 15.39 24.29
N ILE A 48 36.09 15.79 23.36
CA ILE A 48 36.49 16.29 22.04
C ILE A 48 35.77 17.61 21.83
N ASP A 49 36.54 18.67 21.65
CA ASP A 49 36.01 20.04 21.50
C ASP A 49 35.04 20.45 22.63
N GLY A 50 35.31 19.98 23.86
CA GLY A 50 34.47 20.27 25.04
C GLY A 50 33.24 19.37 25.18
N LEU A 51 32.96 18.50 24.20
CA LEU A 51 31.85 17.55 24.25
C LEU A 51 32.29 16.21 24.84
N ASP A 52 31.42 15.62 25.65
CA ASP A 52 31.62 14.29 26.23
C ASP A 52 31.59 13.21 25.13
N VAL A 53 32.55 12.28 25.17
CA VAL A 53 32.59 11.11 24.28
C VAL A 53 32.30 9.82 25.01
N GLU A 54 31.56 8.93 24.35
CA GLU A 54 31.23 7.61 24.86
C GLU A 54 32.25 6.58 24.35
N VAL A 55 32.85 5.79 25.24
CA VAL A 55 33.71 4.66 24.84
C VAL A 55 32.80 3.48 24.45
N LYS A 56 32.63 3.24 23.14
CA LYS A 56 31.78 2.15 22.62
C LYS A 56 32.46 0.80 22.69
N ALA A 57 33.74 0.79 22.41
CA ALA A 57 34.57 -0.40 22.52
C ALA A 57 35.99 0.01 22.84
N MET A 58 36.67 -0.84 23.55
CA MET A 58 38.09 -0.73 23.81
C MET A 58 38.61 -2.15 23.88
N GLY A 59 39.78 -2.40 23.29
CA GLY A 59 40.36 -3.75 23.28
C GLY A 59 40.26 -4.38 24.65
N SER A 60 39.53 -5.51 24.73
CA SER A 60 38.97 -6.08 25.96
C SER A 60 40.03 -6.12 27.06
N SER A 61 40.02 -5.09 27.91
CA SER A 61 40.96 -4.86 29.00
C SER A 61 42.33 -5.57 28.86
N GLN A 62 43.12 -5.27 27.80
CA GLN A 62 44.59 -5.53 27.64
C GLN A 62 45.09 -6.24 26.36
N THR A 63 44.26 -6.64 25.38
CA THR A 63 44.71 -7.43 24.20
C THR A 63 45.24 -6.61 23.01
N ILE A 64 44.69 -5.42 22.74
CA ILE A 64 45.08 -4.55 21.63
C ILE A 64 44.88 -3.08 21.97
N ASP A 65 45.82 -2.22 21.54
CA ASP A 65 45.84 -0.79 21.88
C ASP A 65 44.97 0.05 20.92
N LEU A 66 43.68 -0.32 20.81
CA LEU A 66 42.67 0.38 20.04
C LEU A 66 41.44 0.67 20.89
N ALA A 67 40.85 1.85 20.69
CA ALA A 67 39.57 2.24 21.26
C ALA A 67 38.67 2.89 20.21
N LEU A 68 37.40 2.57 20.29
CA LEU A 68 36.33 3.13 19.50
C LEU A 68 35.49 4.05 20.39
N LEU A 69 35.55 5.34 20.11
CA LEU A 69 34.74 6.36 20.74
C LEU A 69 33.53 6.71 19.87
N TYR A 70 32.52 7.31 20.48
CA TYR A 70 31.35 7.82 19.80
C TYR A 70 31.00 9.20 20.35
N ILE A 71 30.88 10.16 19.44
CA ILE A 71 30.52 11.54 19.74
C ILE A 71 29.15 11.85 19.15
N LYS A 72 28.25 12.38 19.97
CA LYS A 72 26.87 12.69 19.59
C LYS A 72 26.80 14.10 19.00
N GLY A 73 26.00 14.29 17.95
CA GLY A 73 25.74 15.61 17.35
C GLY A 73 26.90 16.22 16.57
N VAL A 74 28.06 15.55 16.53
CA VAL A 74 29.23 15.96 15.73
C VAL A 74 29.32 15.07 14.52
N PHE A 75 29.42 15.70 13.34
CA PHE A 75 29.45 15.03 12.05
C PHE A 75 30.65 15.48 11.21
N GLN A 76 31.65 14.62 11.04
CA GLN A 76 32.78 14.84 10.15
C GLN A 76 32.90 13.74 9.10
N THR A 77 33.38 14.07 7.90
CA THR A 77 33.50 13.11 6.80
C THR A 77 34.37 11.90 7.22
N PRO A 78 33.86 10.67 7.22
CA PRO A 78 34.65 9.50 7.61
C PRO A 78 35.84 9.26 6.68
N PHE A 79 36.95 8.78 7.23
CA PHE A 79 38.04 8.22 6.44
C PHE A 79 37.64 6.88 5.82
N GLU A 80 38.01 6.68 4.55
CA GLU A 80 37.91 5.36 3.93
C GLU A 80 39.02 4.44 4.49
N LEU A 81 38.63 3.23 4.91
CA LEU A 81 39.56 2.25 5.48
C LEU A 81 39.92 1.19 4.44
N GLN A 82 41.17 0.73 4.47
CA GLN A 82 41.67 -0.31 3.58
C GLN A 82 42.34 -1.43 4.39
N ARG A 83 41.87 -2.67 4.23
CA ARG A 83 42.56 -3.88 4.72
C ARG A 83 43.82 -4.08 3.88
N CYS A 84 44.95 -4.40 4.48
CA CYS A 84 46.22 -4.02 3.89
C CYS A 84 47.04 -5.21 3.40
N GLU A 85 47.51 -5.08 2.15
CA GLU A 85 48.95 -5.08 1.81
C GLU A 85 49.21 -3.73 1.10
N CYS A 86 50.01 -2.85 1.69
CA CYS A 86 50.41 -1.60 1.05
C CYS A 86 51.65 -1.92 0.21
N GLU A 87 51.52 -1.96 -1.12
CA GLU A 87 52.69 -2.17 -2.00
C GLU A 87 53.72 -1.04 -1.82
N SER A 88 53.25 0.16 -1.48
CA SER A 88 54.08 1.31 -1.15
C SER A 88 54.54 1.28 0.31
N LYS A 89 55.82 1.55 0.56
CA LYS A 89 56.32 1.81 1.93
C LYS A 89 56.08 3.25 2.37
N ASP A 90 55.71 4.14 1.44
CA ASP A 90 55.47 5.56 1.71
C ASP A 90 54.05 5.79 2.22
N VAL A 91 53.96 6.42 3.40
CA VAL A 91 52.72 6.65 4.14
C VAL A 91 52.71 8.06 4.73
N GLU A 92 51.52 8.53 5.09
CA GLU A 92 51.32 9.79 5.82
C GLU A 92 50.71 9.49 7.18
N LEU A 93 51.20 10.16 8.22
CA LEU A 93 50.55 10.17 9.52
C LEU A 93 50.03 11.57 9.83
N ILE A 94 48.87 11.63 10.49
CA ILE A 94 48.29 12.89 10.90
C ILE A 94 47.99 12.85 12.40
N GLY A 95 48.42 13.87 13.12
CA GLY A 95 48.26 13.97 14.56
C GLY A 95 48.31 15.41 15.05
N TYR A 96 47.91 15.63 16.29
CA TYR A 96 48.05 16.95 16.92
C TYR A 96 49.45 17.11 17.52
N SER A 97 50.03 18.30 17.36
CA SER A 97 51.27 18.70 18.03
C SER A 97 51.02 19.94 18.88
N GLY A 98 51.73 20.07 20.00
CA GLY A 98 51.63 21.21 20.90
C GLY A 98 52.32 22.44 20.33
N PHE A 99 51.60 23.56 20.25
CA PHE A 99 52.14 24.89 19.96
C PHE A 99 52.04 25.76 21.23
N SER A 100 52.97 26.70 21.40
CA SER A 100 53.10 27.54 22.60
C SER A 100 51.75 28.04 23.14
N GLY A 101 51.47 27.80 24.43
CA GLY A 101 50.28 28.31 25.13
C GLY A 101 49.03 27.41 25.02
N ASN A 102 49.16 26.09 25.13
CA ASN A 102 48.04 25.11 25.09
C ASN A 102 47.22 25.13 23.78
N LYS A 103 47.79 25.62 22.67
CA LYS A 103 47.15 25.54 21.35
C LYS A 103 47.68 24.32 20.61
N TYR A 104 46.80 23.46 20.14
CA TYR A 104 47.16 22.26 19.39
C TYR A 104 46.83 22.44 17.92
N GLN A 105 47.72 22.00 17.03
CA GLN A 105 47.50 22.03 15.58
C GLN A 105 47.69 20.64 14.98
N GLY A 106 46.72 20.21 14.19
CA GLY A 106 46.84 19.01 13.37
C GLY A 106 47.95 19.18 12.33
N LYS A 107 48.88 18.24 12.29
CA LYS A 107 50.05 18.24 11.41
C LYS A 107 50.10 16.92 10.65
N THR A 108 50.19 17.00 9.33
CA THR A 108 50.48 15.86 8.45
C THR A 108 51.99 15.70 8.32
N ARG A 109 52.49 14.48 8.43
CA ARG A 109 53.92 14.14 8.30
C ARG A 109 54.07 12.93 7.40
N GLU A 110 55.06 12.96 6.52
CA GLU A 110 55.44 11.78 5.74
C GLU A 110 56.22 10.79 6.62
N ALA A 111 55.96 9.51 6.42
CA ALA A 111 56.61 8.42 7.11
C ALA A 111 56.83 7.22 6.17
N THR A 112 57.61 6.26 6.65
CA THR A 112 57.94 5.03 5.92
C THR A 112 57.65 3.82 6.80
N ILE A 113 56.97 2.82 6.23
CA ILE A 113 56.80 1.50 6.86
C ILE A 113 58.12 0.71 6.78
N LEU A 114 58.59 0.26 7.93
CA LEU A 114 59.79 -0.55 8.09
C LEU A 114 59.43 -2.04 8.10
N GLY A 115 59.90 -2.76 7.09
CA GLY A 115 59.79 -4.22 7.01
C GLY A 115 58.35 -4.77 6.99
N ASP A 116 58.21 -6.03 7.38
CA ASP A 116 56.93 -6.71 7.54
C ASP A 116 56.30 -6.39 8.90
N LYS A 117 55.03 -6.78 9.09
CA LYS A 117 54.33 -6.64 10.38
C LYS A 117 55.15 -7.35 11.48
N VAL A 118 55.32 -6.67 12.61
CA VAL A 118 55.96 -7.20 13.82
C VAL A 118 54.90 -7.59 14.85
N THR A 119 55.20 -8.66 15.59
CA THR A 119 54.39 -9.11 16.71
C THR A 119 54.69 -8.28 17.95
N LEU A 120 53.75 -7.42 18.35
CA LEU A 120 53.85 -6.65 19.58
C LEU A 120 53.14 -7.35 20.72
N LYS A 121 53.71 -7.26 21.93
CA LYS A 121 53.02 -7.67 23.16
C LYS A 121 51.98 -6.61 23.53
N GLY A 122 50.80 -7.07 23.91
CA GLY A 122 49.76 -6.27 24.57
C GLY A 122 50.25 -5.64 25.87
N ILE A 123 49.43 -4.75 26.43
CA ILE A 123 49.80 -3.92 27.57
C ILE A 123 49.93 -4.76 28.86
N LYS A 124 49.23 -5.91 28.98
CA LYS A 124 49.41 -6.98 29.99
C LYS A 124 48.99 -8.36 29.45
N ASP A 125 49.50 -9.44 30.06
CA ASP A 125 49.24 -10.88 29.80
C ASP A 125 49.43 -11.41 28.38
N ASN A 126 50.67 -11.82 28.01
CA ASN A 126 51.08 -12.70 26.87
C ASN A 126 50.37 -12.59 25.49
N ALA A 127 49.42 -11.69 25.32
CA ALA A 127 48.65 -11.44 24.12
C ALA A 127 49.53 -10.68 23.16
N THR A 128 49.39 -10.99 21.88
CA THR A 128 50.18 -10.36 20.84
C THR A 128 49.30 -9.93 19.69
N TYR A 129 49.60 -8.77 19.11
CA TYR A 129 48.95 -8.27 17.91
C TYR A 129 50.00 -7.86 16.88
N GLN A 130 49.58 -7.73 15.62
CA GLN A 130 50.45 -7.36 14.51
C GLN A 130 50.42 -5.84 14.30
N ALA A 131 51.58 -5.23 14.17
CA ALA A 131 51.72 -3.80 13.87
C ALA A 131 52.88 -3.58 12.91
N TRP A 132 52.85 -2.49 12.15
CA TRP A 132 54.03 -2.05 11.40
C TRP A 132 54.93 -1.20 12.26
N GLN A 133 56.24 -1.32 12.05
CA GLN A 133 57.19 -0.30 12.49
C GLN A 133 57.17 0.85 11.49
N ILE A 134 57.17 2.09 11.99
CA ILE A 134 57.16 3.29 11.15
C ILE A 134 58.19 4.31 11.64
N ILE A 135 58.76 5.03 10.68
CA ILE A 135 59.68 6.15 10.95
C ILE A 135 59.24 7.38 10.14
N ALA A 136 59.20 8.55 10.79
CA ALA A 136 58.89 9.79 10.11
C ALA A 136 60.11 10.28 9.29
N LYS A 137 59.87 10.80 8.08
CA LYS A 137 60.94 11.19 7.15
C LYS A 137 61.69 12.47 7.55
N ASP A 138 61.15 13.27 8.45
CA ASP A 138 61.69 14.56 8.88
C ASP A 138 62.66 14.45 10.09
N ASN A 139 63.18 13.25 10.41
CA ASN A 139 64.09 12.97 11.54
C ASN A 139 63.56 13.36 12.94
N ASN A 140 62.29 13.75 13.04
CA ASN A 140 61.62 14.03 14.31
C ASN A 140 60.99 12.73 14.83
N GLU A 141 61.09 12.46 16.13
CA GLU A 141 60.39 11.33 16.76
C GLU A 141 58.88 11.40 16.47
N ILE A 142 58.22 10.24 16.46
CA ILE A 142 56.76 10.20 16.42
C ILE A 142 56.26 10.75 17.77
N GLU A 143 55.79 11.99 17.80
CA GLU A 143 55.36 12.64 19.04
C GLU A 143 54.12 11.96 19.66
N HIS A 144 53.94 12.10 20.98
CA HIS A 144 52.78 11.57 21.70
C HIS A 144 51.44 12.01 21.11
N GLY A 145 51.36 13.23 20.58
CA GLY A 145 50.12 13.72 19.98
C GLY A 145 49.78 13.06 18.62
N ASN A 146 50.67 12.25 18.04
CA ASN A 146 50.33 11.38 16.91
C ASN A 146 49.63 10.08 17.33
N SER A 147 49.69 9.70 18.62
CA SER A 147 49.02 8.50 19.10
C SER A 147 47.51 8.59 18.87
N GLY A 148 46.95 7.53 18.30
CA GLY A 148 45.56 7.43 17.86
C GLY A 148 45.27 8.08 16.51
N GLY A 149 46.25 8.72 15.86
CA GLY A 149 46.11 9.30 14.53
C GLY A 149 46.08 8.25 13.40
N PRO A 150 45.51 8.59 12.23
CA PRO A 150 45.47 7.68 11.09
C PRO A 150 46.85 7.57 10.42
N LEU A 151 47.19 6.36 9.98
CA LEU A 151 48.25 6.11 9.01
C LEU A 151 47.62 5.87 7.63
N ILE A 152 47.96 6.72 6.66
CA ILE A 152 47.34 6.81 5.34
C ILE A 152 48.34 6.29 4.30
N CYS A 153 47.89 5.40 3.41
CA CYS A 153 48.65 5.01 2.24
C CYS A 153 48.65 6.14 1.21
N GLN A 154 49.83 6.63 0.80
CA GLN A 154 49.92 7.73 -0.18
C GLN A 154 49.35 7.34 -1.56
N GLN A 155 49.43 6.06 -1.93
CA GLN A 155 48.96 5.59 -3.23
C GLN A 155 47.43 5.53 -3.31
N SER A 156 46.76 5.06 -2.24
CA SER A 156 45.31 4.90 -2.21
C SER A 156 44.58 6.08 -1.55
N GLY A 157 45.26 6.87 -0.73
CA GLY A 157 44.65 7.90 0.12
C GLY A 157 43.81 7.35 1.27
N LYS A 158 43.87 6.04 1.54
CA LYS A 158 43.04 5.35 2.53
C LYS A 158 43.81 5.05 3.81
N VAL A 159 43.08 4.95 4.92
CA VAL A 159 43.66 4.61 6.23
C VAL A 159 43.90 3.10 6.31
N ILE A 160 45.14 2.73 6.63
CA ILE A 160 45.59 1.34 6.73
C ILE A 160 45.91 0.92 8.18
N ALA A 161 46.19 1.89 9.06
CA ALA A 161 46.57 1.63 10.44
C ALA A 161 46.28 2.83 11.36
N VAL A 162 46.36 2.59 12.67
CA VAL A 162 46.32 3.61 13.72
C VAL A 162 47.69 3.73 14.35
N VAL A 163 48.24 4.94 14.41
CA VAL A 163 49.57 5.20 14.99
C VAL A 163 49.53 5.05 16.51
N SER A 164 50.46 4.30 17.07
CA SER A 164 50.67 4.13 18.51
C SER A 164 52.14 4.37 18.87
N ASN A 165 52.39 5.35 19.73
CA ASN A 165 53.69 5.53 20.38
C ASN A 165 53.57 5.42 21.90
N ASN A 166 53.96 4.26 22.44
CA ASN A 166 53.93 3.98 23.88
C ASN A 166 55.32 3.61 24.46
N LYS A 167 56.44 3.89 23.75
CA LYS A 167 57.76 3.35 24.18
C LYS A 167 58.97 4.28 24.17
N GLY A 168 58.84 5.59 23.91
CA GLY A 168 59.98 6.51 24.02
C GLY A 168 61.17 6.13 23.13
N VAL A 169 60.89 5.49 21.98
CA VAL A 169 61.86 5.10 20.94
C VAL A 169 61.62 6.01 19.73
N GLN A 170 62.66 6.28 18.93
CA GLN A 170 62.55 7.02 17.66
C GLN A 170 61.58 6.39 16.65
N GLU A 171 61.40 5.06 16.71
CA GLU A 171 60.48 4.28 15.88
C GLU A 171 59.12 4.15 16.58
N GLY A 172 58.03 4.53 15.91
CA GLY A 172 56.67 4.27 16.39
C GLY A 172 56.06 3.04 15.73
N TYR A 173 54.91 2.62 16.25
CA TYR A 173 54.18 1.48 15.72
C TYR A 173 52.85 1.92 15.10
N ALA A 174 52.35 1.15 14.15
CA ALA A 174 51.04 1.37 13.57
C ALA A 174 50.22 0.09 13.58
N ILE A 175 49.11 0.10 14.32
CA ILE A 175 48.22 -1.04 14.52
C ILE A 175 47.32 -1.17 13.30
N ALA A 176 47.36 -2.31 12.62
CA ALA A 176 46.62 -2.50 11.38
C ALA A 176 45.10 -2.37 11.59
N ILE A 177 44.42 -1.71 10.65
CA ILE A 177 42.98 -1.43 10.75
C ILE A 177 42.10 -2.69 10.79
N GLU A 178 42.62 -3.82 10.27
CA GLU A 178 41.99 -5.14 10.34
C GLU A 178 41.64 -5.59 11.76
N HIS A 179 42.38 -5.08 12.74
CA HIS A 179 42.16 -5.36 14.16
C HIS A 179 40.95 -4.63 14.76
N LEU A 180 40.30 -3.73 14.01
CA LEU A 180 39.06 -3.10 14.45
C LEU A 180 37.96 -4.13 14.76
N LYS A 181 37.93 -5.26 14.04
CA LYS A 181 37.01 -6.39 14.31
C LYS A 181 37.22 -7.05 15.67
N ASP A 182 38.43 -6.91 16.24
CA ASP A 182 38.79 -7.51 17.52
C ASP A 182 38.24 -6.68 18.70
N ILE A 183 37.92 -5.40 18.46
CA ILE A 183 37.32 -4.51 19.47
C ILE A 183 35.84 -4.26 19.21
N TRP A 184 35.39 -4.27 17.97
CA TRP A 184 34.02 -3.95 17.59
C TRP A 184 33.34 -5.21 17.04
N ALA A 185 32.56 -5.90 17.88
CA ALA A 185 31.98 -7.20 17.51
C ALA A 185 31.06 -7.15 16.28
N ASN A 186 30.38 -6.03 16.06
CA ASN A 186 29.47 -5.80 14.95
C ASN A 186 29.98 -4.64 14.06
N VAL A 187 31.25 -4.68 13.65
CA VAL A 187 31.76 -3.73 12.65
C VAL A 187 30.85 -3.74 11.43
N PRO A 188 30.30 -2.59 11.01
CA PRO A 188 29.55 -2.53 9.77
C PRO A 188 30.40 -3.07 8.60
N PRO A 189 29.92 -4.10 7.88
CA PRO A 189 30.78 -4.84 6.95
C PRO A 189 31.29 -3.99 5.77
N PHE A 190 30.60 -2.88 5.46
CA PHE A 190 31.00 -1.85 4.51
C PHE A 190 32.14 -0.92 4.98
N LEU A 191 32.55 -0.94 6.26
CA LEU A 191 33.63 -0.06 6.74
C LEU A 191 35.00 -0.42 6.19
N PHE A 192 35.17 -1.64 5.73
CA PHE A 192 36.33 -2.05 4.96
C PHE A 192 35.91 -2.19 3.50
N GLU A 193 36.86 -2.10 2.57
CA GLU A 193 36.67 -2.74 1.26
C GLU A 193 36.16 -4.17 1.53
N SER A 194 34.94 -4.43 1.08
CA SER A 194 34.07 -5.46 1.65
C SER A 194 34.62 -6.84 1.34
N ASN A 195 35.31 -7.51 2.27
CA ASN A 195 35.72 -8.93 2.11
C ASN A 195 34.53 -9.90 2.03
N ASP A 196 33.30 -9.45 2.33
CA ASP A 196 32.10 -10.27 2.18
C ASP A 196 31.49 -10.04 0.80
N GLU A 197 31.78 -10.94 -0.14
CA GLU A 197 31.15 -10.98 -1.48
C GLU A 197 29.60 -11.01 -1.44
N ASN A 198 29.00 -11.26 -0.26
CA ASN A 198 27.55 -11.33 -0.11
C ASN A 198 26.90 -10.00 0.26
N GLU A 199 27.62 -9.00 0.78
CA GLU A 199 27.00 -7.71 1.11
C GLU A 199 26.64 -6.96 -0.18
N SER A 200 25.37 -6.56 -0.29
CA SER A 200 24.84 -5.92 -1.50
C SER A 200 25.12 -4.41 -1.48
N PRO A 201 25.73 -3.83 -2.52
CA PRO A 201 25.86 -2.37 -2.65
C PRO A 201 24.52 -1.69 -3.00
N PHE A 202 23.45 -2.47 -3.18
CA PHE A 202 22.11 -2.03 -3.57
C PHE A 202 21.08 -2.36 -2.49
N VAL A 203 20.14 -1.44 -2.22
CA VAL A 203 19.22 -1.47 -1.07
C VAL A 203 17.80 -1.94 -1.43
N GLY A 204 17.55 -2.28 -2.70
CA GLY A 204 16.25 -2.72 -3.18
C GLY A 204 15.17 -1.64 -3.03
N LEU A 205 14.02 -2.00 -2.46
CA LEU A 205 12.86 -1.10 -2.32
C LEU A 205 12.94 -0.17 -1.10
N SER A 206 13.99 -0.29 -0.29
CA SER A 206 14.24 0.62 0.82
C SER A 206 14.85 1.93 0.31
N ALA A 207 14.60 3.03 1.01
CA ALA A 207 15.37 4.25 0.77
C ALA A 207 16.77 4.06 1.37
N PHE A 208 17.81 4.53 0.66
CA PHE A 208 19.14 4.69 1.25
C PHE A 208 19.06 5.51 2.55
N SER A 209 19.70 5.00 3.60
CA SER A 209 19.81 5.68 4.90
C SER A 209 21.04 6.58 4.97
N ILE A 210 21.20 7.30 6.09
CA ILE A 210 22.36 8.16 6.36
C ILE A 210 23.66 7.34 6.36
N GLU A 211 23.62 6.17 6.97
CA GLU A 211 24.73 5.22 7.09
C GLU A 211 25.18 4.70 5.72
N GLN A 212 24.26 4.66 4.74
CA GLN A 212 24.49 4.20 3.37
C GLN A 212 24.84 5.33 2.39
N SER A 213 25.13 6.54 2.88
CA SER A 213 25.55 7.69 2.06
C SER A 213 26.73 7.38 1.13
N HIS A 214 27.64 6.51 1.57
CA HIS A 214 28.81 6.06 0.81
C HIS A 214 28.47 5.17 -0.41
N LEU A 215 27.23 4.68 -0.51
CA LEU A 215 26.70 3.93 -1.67
C LEU A 215 25.75 4.77 -2.53
N PHE A 216 25.50 6.04 -2.15
CA PHE A 216 24.53 6.90 -2.83
C PHE A 216 25.20 7.80 -3.87
N PHE A 217 24.93 7.53 -5.15
CA PHE A 217 25.53 8.22 -6.29
C PHE A 217 24.50 8.67 -7.33
N GLY A 218 24.91 9.53 -8.25
CA GLY A 218 24.08 9.99 -9.37
C GLY A 218 23.14 11.16 -9.03
N ARG A 219 23.27 11.76 -7.84
CA ARG A 219 22.52 12.95 -7.42
C ARG A 219 23.40 14.03 -6.80
N GLU A 220 24.67 14.07 -7.20
CA GLU A 220 25.66 14.97 -6.63
C GLU A 220 25.27 16.45 -6.82
N GLU A 221 24.79 16.82 -8.01
CA GLU A 221 24.33 18.18 -8.33
C GLU A 221 23.09 18.57 -7.50
N GLU A 222 22.04 17.75 -7.50
CA GLU A 222 20.82 18.05 -6.75
C GLU A 222 21.05 18.12 -5.25
N THR A 223 21.97 17.28 -4.75
CA THR A 223 22.37 17.32 -3.34
C THR A 223 23.02 18.66 -3.01
N GLN A 224 23.94 19.13 -3.86
CA GLN A 224 24.64 20.40 -3.66
C GLN A 224 23.68 21.60 -3.74
N GLU A 225 22.78 21.62 -4.72
CA GLU A 225 21.78 22.69 -4.86
C GLU A 225 20.87 22.81 -3.62
N ILE A 226 20.42 21.67 -3.08
CA ILE A 226 19.60 21.66 -1.85
C ILE A 226 20.42 22.14 -0.65
N ILE A 227 21.67 21.72 -0.52
CA ILE A 227 22.57 22.16 0.56
C ILE A 227 22.79 23.68 0.50
N GLU A 228 23.08 24.23 -0.66
CA GLU A 228 23.29 25.68 -0.84
C GLU A 228 22.04 26.49 -0.49
N LYS A 229 20.86 25.95 -0.82
CA LYS A 229 19.58 26.53 -0.43
C LYS A 229 19.37 26.44 1.08
N LEU A 230 19.71 25.31 1.70
CA LEU A 230 19.53 25.09 3.14
C LEU A 230 20.50 25.92 3.99
N LYS A 231 21.65 26.31 3.44
CA LYS A 231 22.57 27.27 4.07
C LYS A 231 21.97 28.67 4.18
N LYS A 232 21.06 29.06 3.27
CA LYS A 232 20.46 30.40 3.20
C LYS A 232 19.07 30.47 3.81
N GLU A 233 18.31 29.38 3.67
CA GLU A 233 16.91 29.27 4.06
C GLU A 233 16.76 28.35 5.28
N ASP A 234 15.70 28.52 6.03
CA ASP A 234 15.29 27.63 7.14
C ASP A 234 14.27 26.57 6.70
N PHE A 235 13.74 26.68 5.50
CA PHE A 235 12.70 25.79 4.98
C PHE A 235 13.03 25.35 3.55
N ILE A 236 12.80 24.07 3.21
CA ILE A 236 12.81 23.57 1.82
C ILE A 236 11.69 22.56 1.60
N ALA A 237 10.93 22.73 0.51
CA ALA A 237 9.97 21.74 0.02
C ALA A 237 10.50 21.01 -1.22
N VAL A 238 10.79 19.71 -1.09
CA VAL A 238 11.30 18.86 -2.16
C VAL A 238 10.14 18.15 -2.85
N VAL A 239 9.83 18.57 -4.07
CA VAL A 239 8.67 18.10 -4.84
C VAL A 239 9.11 17.21 -5.98
N GLY A 240 8.53 16.01 -6.11
CA GLY A 240 8.90 15.09 -7.18
C GLY A 240 7.94 13.91 -7.31
N ASP A 241 8.04 13.19 -8.42
CA ASP A 241 7.17 12.05 -8.73
C ASP A 241 7.39 10.88 -7.74
N SER A 242 6.46 9.92 -7.73
CA SER A 242 6.64 8.69 -6.95
C SER A 242 7.91 7.97 -7.37
N GLY A 243 8.69 7.44 -6.43
CA GLY A 243 9.89 6.67 -6.77
C GLY A 243 11.04 7.46 -7.37
N SER A 244 10.98 8.81 -7.42
CA SER A 244 12.07 9.65 -7.96
C SER A 244 13.32 9.72 -7.07
N GLY A 245 13.32 9.02 -5.93
CA GLY A 245 14.43 8.99 -4.97
C GLY A 245 14.44 10.12 -3.95
N LYS A 246 13.33 10.82 -3.69
CA LYS A 246 13.26 11.96 -2.73
C LYS A 246 13.82 11.60 -1.35
N SER A 247 13.34 10.50 -0.75
CA SER A 247 13.78 10.07 0.57
C SER A 247 15.27 9.74 0.61
N SER A 248 15.78 9.01 -0.39
CA SER A 248 17.21 8.69 -0.51
C SER A 248 18.07 9.92 -0.75
N LEU A 249 17.61 10.86 -1.59
CA LEU A 249 18.29 12.13 -1.82
C LEU A 249 18.49 12.90 -0.52
N ILE A 250 17.45 12.98 0.33
CA ILE A 250 17.57 13.70 1.59
C ILE A 250 18.37 12.93 2.63
N LYS A 251 18.05 11.66 2.86
CA LYS A 251 18.70 10.84 3.90
C LYS A 251 20.16 10.50 3.60
N ALA A 252 20.48 10.09 2.38
CA ALA A 252 21.82 9.63 2.03
C ALA A 252 22.66 10.68 1.31
N GLY A 253 22.01 11.66 0.65
CA GLY A 253 22.69 12.75 -0.04
C GLY A 253 22.83 14.01 0.82
N VAL A 254 21.70 14.68 1.09
CA VAL A 254 21.66 16.04 1.65
C VAL A 254 22.05 16.06 3.11
N ILE A 255 21.38 15.28 3.97
CA ILE A 255 21.62 15.33 5.42
C ILE A 255 23.10 15.06 5.75
N PRO A 256 23.74 13.97 5.29
CA PRO A 256 25.12 13.66 5.66
C PRO A 256 26.10 14.74 5.20
N LYS A 257 25.92 15.27 3.98
CA LYS A 257 26.79 16.31 3.42
C LYS A 257 26.52 17.69 3.99
N TYR A 258 25.27 18.01 4.31
CA TYR A 258 24.90 19.27 4.99
C TYR A 258 25.52 19.32 6.38
N LEU A 259 25.44 18.21 7.11
CA LEU A 259 26.08 18.03 8.41
C LEU A 259 27.60 18.24 8.32
N ASN A 260 28.26 17.54 7.40
CA ASN A 260 29.70 17.69 7.19
C ASN A 260 30.10 19.10 6.69
N GLY A 261 29.24 19.78 5.92
CA GLY A 261 29.52 21.07 5.29
C GLY A 261 29.10 22.33 6.05
N ILE A 262 28.37 22.21 7.17
CA ILE A 262 28.20 23.29 8.17
C ILE A 262 29.42 23.35 9.09
N LEU A 263 29.99 22.19 9.44
CA LEU A 263 31.11 22.08 10.38
C LEU A 263 32.48 22.44 9.78
N ASP A 264 32.54 22.70 8.46
CA ASP A 264 33.66 23.38 7.80
C ASP A 264 33.66 24.91 8.04
N THR A 265 32.56 25.46 8.57
CA THR A 265 32.57 26.82 9.15
C THR A 265 32.92 26.72 10.63
N GLU A 266 33.65 27.69 11.19
CA GLU A 266 34.18 27.66 12.56
C GLU A 266 33.15 27.44 13.69
N SER A 267 31.85 27.35 13.37
CA SER A 267 30.75 27.06 14.29
C SER A 267 30.56 25.55 14.46
N LYS A 268 31.02 25.03 15.61
CA LYS A 268 30.90 23.64 16.06
C LYS A 268 29.61 23.39 16.88
N SER A 269 28.51 24.07 16.56
CA SER A 269 27.28 23.98 17.36
C SER A 269 26.60 22.60 17.25
N PRO A 270 25.99 22.09 18.32
CA PRO A 270 25.31 20.79 18.32
C PRO A 270 24.20 20.72 17.26
N PHE A 271 24.14 19.60 16.53
CA PHE A 271 23.08 19.35 15.56
C PHE A 271 22.16 18.20 15.98
N TYR A 272 20.86 18.41 15.84
CA TYR A 272 19.83 17.42 16.13
C TYR A 272 18.98 17.15 14.89
N LEU A 273 18.71 15.87 14.59
CA LEU A 273 17.86 15.44 13.48
C LEU A 273 16.57 14.79 14.00
N ILE A 274 15.42 15.35 13.63
CA ILE A 274 14.12 14.68 13.70
C ILE A 274 13.77 14.18 12.30
N ASP A 275 13.90 12.88 12.07
CA ASP A 275 13.38 12.19 10.88
C ASP A 275 11.97 11.68 11.21
N THR A 276 10.95 12.27 10.59
CA THR A 276 9.55 11.97 10.88
C THR A 276 8.72 11.82 9.62
N ARG A 277 7.61 11.09 9.75
CA ARG A 277 6.60 10.92 8.71
C ARG A 277 5.22 11.15 9.33
N PRO A 278 4.33 11.94 8.73
CA PRO A 278 3.09 12.34 9.38
C PRO A 278 2.13 11.20 9.74
N ALA A 279 1.98 10.19 8.87
CA ALA A 279 1.02 9.11 9.02
C ALA A 279 -0.39 9.62 9.43
N HIS A 280 -1.02 8.99 10.43
CA HIS A 280 -2.37 9.36 10.92
C HIS A 280 -2.37 10.36 12.07
N HIS A 281 -1.29 10.36 12.86
CA HIS A 281 -1.18 11.13 14.09
C HIS A 281 0.15 11.88 14.09
N PRO A 282 0.29 12.97 13.32
CA PRO A 282 1.57 13.62 13.08
C PRO A 282 2.23 14.15 14.36
N PHE A 283 1.44 14.59 15.34
CA PHE A 283 1.94 14.97 16.66
C PHE A 283 2.49 13.77 17.46
N ASN A 284 1.84 12.60 17.37
CA ASN A 284 2.35 11.40 18.04
C ASN A 284 3.65 10.91 17.41
N GLU A 285 3.74 10.93 16.07
CA GLU A 285 4.97 10.58 15.34
C GLU A 285 6.11 11.53 15.69
N LEU A 286 5.86 12.84 15.70
CA LEU A 286 6.82 13.84 16.16
C LEU A 286 7.27 13.56 17.61
N SER A 287 6.34 13.26 18.51
CA SER A 287 6.63 12.94 19.92
C SER A 287 7.46 11.66 20.09
N ASN A 288 7.18 10.62 19.29
CA ASN A 288 7.90 9.36 19.32
C ASN A 288 9.34 9.53 18.83
N ASN A 289 9.54 10.22 17.72
CA ASN A 289 10.87 10.49 17.16
C ASN A 289 11.70 11.39 18.09
N LEU A 290 11.06 12.35 18.76
CA LEU A 290 11.68 13.15 19.82
C LEU A 290 12.09 12.31 21.03
N ALA A 291 11.27 11.35 21.46
CA ALA A 291 11.64 10.44 22.55
C ALA A 291 12.86 9.57 22.21
N THR A 292 13.03 9.22 20.93
CA THR A 292 14.23 8.52 20.44
C THR A 292 15.46 9.42 20.58
N ILE A 293 15.38 10.67 20.12
CA ILE A 293 16.47 11.66 20.25
C ILE A 293 16.81 11.88 21.74
N SER A 294 15.81 12.06 22.60
CA SER A 294 16.04 12.21 24.04
C SER A 294 16.85 11.05 24.64
N LYS A 295 16.54 9.82 24.25
CA LYS A 295 17.31 8.64 24.68
C LYS A 295 18.72 8.65 24.11
N VAL A 296 18.86 8.94 22.82
CA VAL A 296 20.17 8.93 22.14
C VAL A 296 21.09 9.99 22.73
N PHE A 297 20.60 11.20 22.94
CA PHE A 297 21.37 12.33 23.47
C PHE A 297 21.38 12.42 25.00
N ASN A 298 20.81 11.42 25.71
CA ASN A 298 20.70 11.42 27.18
C ASN A 298 20.05 12.70 27.73
N LEU A 299 19.06 13.25 27.02
CA LEU A 299 18.33 14.43 27.46
C LEU A 299 17.51 14.07 28.71
N ASP A 300 17.41 15.02 29.64
CA ASP A 300 16.74 14.81 30.93
C ASP A 300 15.32 14.21 30.75
N PHE A 301 15.02 13.21 31.57
CA PHE A 301 13.75 12.50 31.57
C PHE A 301 12.58 13.45 31.89
N GLU A 302 12.78 14.42 32.79
CA GLU A 302 11.76 15.43 33.08
C GLU A 302 11.48 16.31 31.86
N ASN A 303 12.53 16.79 31.19
CA ASN A 303 12.43 17.61 29.99
C ASN A 303 11.72 16.86 28.85
N THR A 304 12.04 15.58 28.68
CA THR A 304 11.40 14.72 27.67
C THR A 304 9.91 14.50 27.94
N ASN A 305 9.53 14.36 29.21
CA ASN A 305 8.11 14.24 29.59
C ASN A 305 7.36 15.56 29.43
N GLN A 306 8.01 16.69 29.69
CA GLN A 306 7.44 18.01 29.44
C GLN A 306 7.19 18.22 27.95
N LEU A 307 8.14 17.87 27.09
CA LEU A 307 7.97 17.93 25.64
C LEU A 307 6.83 17.03 25.13
N LYS A 308 6.71 15.81 25.68
CA LYS A 308 5.55 14.94 25.37
C LYS A 308 4.21 15.56 25.78
N LYS A 309 4.16 16.28 26.92
CA LYS A 309 2.95 16.98 27.37
C LYS A 309 2.63 18.18 26.46
N ALA A 310 3.64 18.97 26.08
CA ALA A 310 3.49 20.09 25.15
C ALA A 310 2.99 19.62 23.77
N ILE A 311 3.55 18.56 23.22
CA ILE A 311 3.10 18.01 21.94
C ILE A 311 1.65 17.51 22.01
N LYS A 312 1.26 16.93 23.15
CA LYS A 312 -0.14 16.52 23.40
C LYS A 312 -1.09 17.70 23.56
N SER A 313 -0.64 18.85 24.07
CA SER A 313 -1.47 20.06 24.16
C SER A 313 -1.76 20.65 22.78
N LYS A 314 -0.89 20.37 21.79
CA LYS A 314 -0.90 20.95 20.44
C LYS A 314 -0.84 22.48 20.44
N ALA A 315 -0.43 23.09 21.56
CA ALA A 315 -0.20 24.52 21.64
C ALA A 315 1.19 24.83 21.09
N ASN A 316 1.26 25.65 20.04
CA ASN A 316 2.51 25.88 19.31
C ASN A 316 3.61 26.49 20.20
N GLU A 317 3.23 27.43 21.07
CA GLU A 317 4.13 28.09 22.02
C GLU A 317 4.69 27.09 23.04
N ASP A 318 3.84 26.22 23.62
CA ASP A 318 4.30 25.18 24.54
C ASP A 318 5.32 24.24 23.87
N ILE A 319 5.07 23.89 22.61
CA ILE A 319 5.96 23.00 21.83
C ILE A 319 7.29 23.69 21.57
N LEU A 320 7.29 24.95 21.12
CA LEU A 320 8.52 25.70 20.89
C LEU A 320 9.34 25.85 22.18
N ASN A 321 8.71 26.29 23.27
CA ASN A 321 9.36 26.44 24.57
C ASN A 321 9.95 25.11 25.07
N ALA A 322 9.24 24.00 24.84
CA ALA A 322 9.75 22.69 25.21
C ALA A 322 10.91 22.22 24.32
N LEU A 323 10.90 22.53 23.02
CA LEU A 323 12.01 22.25 22.12
C LEU A 323 13.26 23.03 22.54
N GLU A 324 13.12 24.33 22.80
CA GLU A 324 14.21 25.17 23.29
C GLU A 324 14.79 24.66 24.59
N TYR A 325 13.93 24.32 25.54
CA TYR A 325 14.36 23.81 26.83
C TYR A 325 15.10 22.47 26.72
N VAL A 326 14.70 21.62 25.77
CA VAL A 326 15.33 20.32 25.50
C VAL A 326 16.66 20.46 24.75
N PHE A 327 16.77 21.41 23.83
CA PHE A 327 17.95 21.61 22.97
C PHE A 327 18.77 22.87 23.32
N LYS A 328 18.71 23.31 24.57
CA LYS A 328 19.27 24.58 25.09
C LYS A 328 20.80 24.74 25.05
N GLU A 329 21.55 23.83 24.44
CA GLU A 329 23.02 23.94 24.36
C GLU A 329 23.44 24.95 23.29
N ASP A 330 24.53 25.68 23.54
CA ASP A 330 25.00 26.87 22.80
C ASP A 330 24.82 26.79 21.27
N ASP A 331 23.93 27.63 20.74
CA ASP A 331 23.65 27.82 19.29
C ASP A 331 23.22 26.56 18.51
N ALA A 332 22.52 25.62 19.15
CA ALA A 332 22.10 24.37 18.51
C ALA A 332 21.26 24.57 17.24
N THR A 333 21.41 23.63 16.29
CA THR A 333 20.55 23.55 15.09
C THR A 333 19.71 22.27 15.13
N LEU A 334 18.39 22.43 15.05
CA LEU A 334 17.43 21.34 14.92
C LEU A 334 16.92 21.25 13.48
N LEU A 335 17.23 20.15 12.79
CA LEU A 335 16.63 19.84 11.49
C LEU A 335 15.45 18.89 11.65
N ILE A 336 14.28 19.33 11.22
CA ILE A 336 13.07 18.52 11.11
C ILE A 336 12.91 18.08 9.66
N TYR A 337 13.19 16.83 9.38
CA TYR A 337 12.92 16.19 8.09
C TYR A 337 11.56 15.49 8.13
N ILE A 338 10.63 15.93 7.27
CA ILE A 338 9.28 15.39 7.16
C ILE A 338 9.14 14.66 5.82
N ASP A 339 9.23 13.33 5.84
CA ASP A 339 9.07 12.51 4.65
C ASP A 339 7.59 12.26 4.33
N GLN A 340 7.26 12.14 3.05
CA GLN A 340 5.91 11.84 2.53
C GLN A 340 4.83 12.75 3.11
N PHE A 341 5.05 14.07 2.99
CA PHE A 341 4.14 15.08 3.51
C PHE A 341 2.70 14.95 2.96
N GLU A 342 2.52 14.34 1.78
CA GLU A 342 1.19 14.03 1.24
C GLU A 342 0.31 13.20 2.19
N GLU A 343 0.90 12.48 3.13
CA GLU A 343 0.16 11.68 4.10
C GLU A 343 -0.74 12.51 4.99
N LEU A 344 -0.36 13.76 5.30
CA LEU A 344 -1.24 14.66 6.04
C LEU A 344 -2.60 14.83 5.35
N PHE A 345 -2.63 14.87 4.02
CA PHE A 345 -3.85 15.08 3.25
C PHE A 345 -4.61 13.78 2.95
N THR A 346 -3.94 12.64 3.01
CA THR A 346 -4.55 11.33 2.64
C THR A 346 -4.90 10.44 3.81
N LEU A 347 -4.25 10.64 4.96
CA LEU A 347 -4.29 9.73 6.11
C LEU A 347 -4.78 10.44 7.38
N CYS A 348 -4.49 11.73 7.52
CA CYS A 348 -4.84 12.50 8.71
C CYS A 348 -6.24 13.12 8.59
N ASP A 349 -6.88 13.41 9.73
CA ASP A 349 -8.10 14.22 9.76
C ASP A 349 -7.79 15.72 9.60
N ASP A 350 -8.77 16.48 9.10
CA ASP A 350 -8.63 17.91 8.80
C ASP A 350 -8.17 18.75 10.00
N GLU A 351 -8.55 18.37 11.23
CA GLU A 351 -8.21 19.11 12.44
C GLU A 351 -6.70 18.95 12.74
N ASN A 352 -6.21 17.71 12.76
CA ASN A 352 -4.80 17.40 12.95
C ASN A 352 -3.94 17.92 11.80
N GLN A 353 -4.42 17.83 10.55
CA GLN A 353 -3.76 18.40 9.38
C GLN A 353 -3.53 19.90 9.54
N LYS A 354 -4.59 20.66 9.88
CA LYS A 354 -4.51 22.12 10.09
C LYS A 354 -3.60 22.47 11.25
N ALA A 355 -3.75 21.79 12.39
CA ALA A 355 -2.95 22.06 13.57
C ALA A 355 -1.45 21.82 13.30
N PHE A 356 -1.10 20.73 12.60
CA PHE A 356 0.29 20.41 12.32
C PHE A 356 0.93 21.41 11.34
N ILE A 357 0.24 21.78 10.26
CA ILE A 357 0.72 22.82 9.33
C ILE A 357 0.93 24.15 10.06
N THR A 358 0.01 24.50 10.95
CA THR A 358 0.12 25.72 11.77
C THR A 358 1.34 25.68 12.69
N LEU A 359 1.63 24.54 13.30
CA LEU A 359 2.86 24.34 14.09
C LEU A 359 4.11 24.57 13.25
N LEU A 360 4.21 23.96 12.06
CA LEU A 360 5.40 24.10 11.21
C LEU A 360 5.65 25.56 10.81
N LEU A 361 4.59 26.29 10.46
CA LEU A 361 4.68 27.73 10.21
C LEU A 361 5.15 28.49 11.44
N TYR A 362 4.55 28.20 12.60
CA TYR A 362 4.90 28.86 13.85
C TYR A 362 6.38 28.67 14.21
N LEU A 363 6.93 27.45 14.06
CA LEU A 363 8.35 27.19 14.32
C LEU A 363 9.27 27.94 13.35
N LEU A 364 8.87 28.13 12.10
CA LEU A 364 9.64 28.90 11.11
C LEU A 364 9.56 30.41 11.32
N GLU A 365 8.46 30.91 11.89
CA GLU A 365 8.25 32.34 12.13
C GLU A 365 8.84 32.82 13.47
N ASN A 366 9.01 31.91 14.43
CA ASN A 366 9.49 32.22 15.79
C ASN A 366 10.84 31.54 16.07
N GLN A 367 11.85 31.87 15.25
CA GLN A 367 13.24 31.47 15.50
C GLN A 367 13.79 32.18 16.74
N THR A 368 14.66 31.52 17.50
CA THR A 368 15.29 32.11 18.68
C THR A 368 16.80 32.07 18.60
N ASP A 369 17.45 32.88 19.43
CA ASP A 369 18.90 33.00 19.44
C ASP A 369 19.58 31.69 19.88
N ASN A 370 18.91 30.90 20.74
CA ASN A 370 19.46 29.67 21.31
C ASN A 370 19.23 28.42 20.45
N LEU A 371 18.21 28.42 19.59
CA LEU A 371 17.83 27.24 18.79
C LEU A 371 17.41 27.65 17.37
N LYS A 372 18.22 27.24 16.40
CA LYS A 372 17.91 27.40 14.97
C LYS A 372 17.11 26.20 14.47
N ILE A 373 15.86 26.40 14.05
CA ILE A 373 15.00 25.33 13.55
C ILE A 373 14.95 25.39 12.03
N LYS A 374 15.36 24.29 11.38
CA LYS A 374 15.27 24.10 9.93
C LYS A 374 14.31 22.97 9.60
N ILE A 375 13.59 23.08 8.49
CA ILE A 375 12.59 22.10 8.06
C ILE A 375 12.83 21.73 6.59
N ILE A 376 12.95 20.43 6.32
CA ILE A 376 12.89 19.88 4.96
C ILE A 376 11.66 18.99 4.90
N LEU A 377 10.80 19.19 3.90
CA LEU A 377 9.73 18.24 3.60
C LEU A 377 9.88 17.65 2.21
N THR A 378 9.45 16.41 2.04
CA THR A 378 9.27 15.81 0.72
C THR A 378 7.79 15.65 0.44
N ILE A 379 7.37 15.93 -0.79
CA ILE A 379 5.98 15.74 -1.21
C ILE A 379 5.90 15.27 -2.66
N ARG A 380 4.91 14.43 -2.94
CA ARG A 380 4.55 14.08 -4.31
C ARG A 380 4.02 15.26 -5.10
N ARG A 381 4.43 15.37 -6.38
CA ARG A 381 3.98 16.44 -7.28
C ARG A 381 2.46 16.54 -7.38
N ASP A 382 1.77 15.41 -7.50
CA ASP A 382 0.30 15.36 -7.65
C ASP A 382 -0.49 15.78 -6.40
N TYR A 383 0.19 15.87 -5.24
CA TYR A 383 -0.40 16.30 -3.97
C TYR A 383 0.03 17.73 -3.57
N TYR A 384 0.98 18.32 -4.29
CA TYR A 384 1.48 19.66 -3.98
C TYR A 384 0.41 20.75 -4.11
N ASN A 385 -0.57 20.56 -4.99
CA ASN A 385 -1.72 21.46 -5.11
C ASN A 385 -2.58 21.52 -3.84
N LEU A 386 -2.62 20.48 -3.02
CA LEU A 386 -3.41 20.47 -1.78
C LEU A 386 -2.87 21.45 -0.73
N ILE A 387 -1.60 21.83 -0.83
CA ILE A 387 -1.00 22.88 0.01
C ILE A 387 -1.66 24.24 -0.25
N SER A 388 -2.25 24.48 -1.43
CA SER A 388 -2.86 25.78 -1.77
C SER A 388 -4.03 26.18 -0.86
N GLU A 389 -4.64 25.24 -0.14
CA GLU A 389 -5.64 25.51 0.89
C GLU A 389 -5.07 26.26 2.11
N TYR A 390 -3.74 26.29 2.25
CA TYR A 390 -3.01 26.90 3.36
C TYR A 390 -2.15 28.05 2.85
N GLU A 391 -2.74 29.24 2.65
CA GLU A 391 -2.10 30.35 1.91
C GLU A 391 -0.69 30.70 2.42
N SER A 392 -0.49 30.89 3.72
CA SER A 392 0.82 31.25 4.30
C SER A 392 1.86 30.14 4.09
N PHE A 393 1.46 28.88 4.29
CA PHE A 393 2.34 27.73 4.08
C PHE A 393 2.66 27.54 2.60
N PHE A 394 1.68 27.73 1.73
CA PHE A 394 1.86 27.68 0.29
C PHE A 394 2.86 28.74 -0.19
N LYS A 395 2.76 29.99 0.28
CA LYS A 395 3.74 31.04 -0.02
C LYS A 395 5.16 30.65 0.40
N ARG A 396 5.32 30.11 1.62
CA ARG A 396 6.62 29.63 2.11
C ARG A 396 7.17 28.48 1.26
N THR A 397 6.32 27.50 0.91
CA THR A 397 6.74 26.38 0.06
C THR A 397 7.09 26.81 -1.35
N GLN A 398 6.41 27.82 -1.92
CA GLN A 398 6.74 28.34 -3.24
C GLN A 398 8.09 29.06 -3.24
N ALA A 399 8.35 29.91 -2.23
CA ALA A 399 9.61 30.63 -2.10
C ALA A 399 10.81 29.67 -2.03
N SER A 400 10.64 28.55 -1.31
CA SER A 400 11.70 27.57 -1.10
C SER A 400 11.39 26.17 -1.66
N LYS A 401 10.82 26.10 -2.87
CA LYS A 401 10.58 24.84 -3.58
C LYS A 401 11.86 24.32 -4.25
N TYR A 402 12.10 23.01 -4.18
CA TYR A 402 13.04 22.29 -5.02
C TYR A 402 12.28 21.22 -5.82
N THR A 403 12.33 21.29 -7.15
CA THR A 403 11.63 20.31 -8.00
C THR A 403 12.60 19.24 -8.45
N LEU A 404 12.51 18.05 -7.85
CA LEU A 404 13.34 16.92 -8.19
C LEU A 404 12.93 16.38 -9.57
N ARG A 405 13.89 16.38 -10.49
CA ARG A 405 13.72 15.88 -11.86
C ARG A 405 14.02 14.39 -11.93
N ARG A 406 13.59 13.77 -13.03
CA ARG A 406 14.01 12.40 -13.37
C ARG A 406 15.53 12.37 -13.54
N MET A 407 16.14 11.21 -13.26
CA MET A 407 17.57 11.05 -13.48
C MET A 407 17.90 11.04 -14.97
N THR A 408 19.07 11.57 -15.34
CA THR A 408 19.66 11.37 -16.66
C THR A 408 20.26 9.96 -16.77
N ASN A 409 20.55 9.51 -18.00
CA ASN A 409 21.23 8.24 -18.21
C ASN A 409 22.62 8.20 -17.55
N GLU A 410 23.32 9.34 -17.48
CA GLU A 410 24.60 9.44 -16.79
C GLU A 410 24.44 9.31 -15.27
N GLN A 411 23.41 9.94 -14.70
CA GLN A 411 23.08 9.78 -13.29
C GLN A 411 22.73 8.32 -12.95
N ILE A 412 21.90 7.67 -13.77
CA ILE A 412 21.55 6.24 -13.60
C ILE A 412 22.81 5.37 -13.73
N ARG A 413 23.68 5.63 -14.72
CA ARG A 413 24.97 4.93 -14.85
C ARG A 413 25.77 5.04 -13.57
N ASN A 414 25.87 6.25 -12.99
CA ASN A 414 26.61 6.46 -11.74
C ASN A 414 25.98 5.70 -10.56
N CYS A 415 24.65 5.55 -10.51
CA CYS A 415 23.98 4.70 -9.51
C CYS A 415 24.31 3.21 -9.63
N ILE A 416 24.84 2.75 -10.76
CA ILE A 416 25.20 1.35 -11.02
C ILE A 416 26.70 1.16 -10.85
N VAL A 417 27.49 1.98 -11.56
CA VAL A 417 28.94 1.82 -11.68
C VAL A 417 29.64 2.13 -10.35
N LYS A 418 29.37 3.29 -9.75
CA LYS A 418 30.13 3.75 -8.57
C LYS A 418 29.94 2.85 -7.33
N PRO A 419 28.74 2.34 -7.01
CA PRO A 419 28.62 1.34 -5.95
C PRO A 419 29.39 0.04 -6.25
N LEU A 420 29.39 -0.43 -7.51
CA LEU A 420 30.09 -1.65 -7.90
C LEU A 420 31.61 -1.50 -7.89
N GLU A 421 32.13 -0.31 -8.18
CA GLU A 421 33.57 0.02 -8.06
C GLU A 421 34.09 -0.11 -6.62
N ARG A 422 33.19 -0.10 -5.62
CA ARG A 422 33.51 -0.33 -4.21
C ARG A 422 33.47 -1.82 -3.82
N THR A 423 33.29 -2.72 -4.79
CA THR A 423 33.25 -4.17 -4.60
C THR A 423 34.37 -4.85 -5.37
N PHE A 424 34.56 -6.17 -5.21
CA PHE A 424 35.58 -6.93 -5.96
C PHE A 424 35.22 -7.24 -7.42
N ILE A 425 34.13 -6.69 -7.94
CA ILE A 425 33.78 -6.90 -9.35
C ILE A 425 34.81 -6.17 -10.22
N ALA A 426 35.45 -6.93 -11.11
CA ALA A 426 36.44 -6.40 -12.05
C ALA A 426 35.83 -5.25 -12.89
N LYS A 427 36.56 -4.12 -13.01
CA LYS A 427 36.07 -2.90 -13.66
C LYS A 427 35.58 -3.15 -15.09
N GLU A 428 36.22 -4.06 -15.80
CA GLU A 428 35.89 -4.44 -17.18
C GLU A 428 34.52 -5.12 -17.29
N LYS A 429 33.98 -5.68 -16.19
CA LYS A 429 32.66 -6.31 -16.13
C LYS A 429 31.55 -5.33 -15.75
N ILE A 430 31.87 -4.20 -15.12
CA ILE A 430 30.89 -3.24 -14.61
C ILE A 430 30.22 -2.46 -15.76
N GLU A 431 31.02 -1.95 -16.70
CA GLU A 431 30.48 -1.14 -17.81
C GLU A 431 29.52 -1.88 -18.75
N PRO A 432 29.83 -3.10 -19.22
CA PRO A 432 28.89 -3.86 -20.04
C PRO A 432 27.54 -4.09 -19.33
N PHE A 433 27.58 -4.35 -18.02
CA PHE A 433 26.39 -4.51 -17.20
C PHE A 433 25.58 -3.22 -17.08
N ALA A 434 26.22 -2.09 -16.76
CA ALA A 434 25.54 -0.78 -16.70
C ALA A 434 24.93 -0.40 -18.05
N LYS A 435 25.63 -0.67 -19.15
CA LYS A 435 25.13 -0.43 -20.51
C LYS A 435 23.89 -1.27 -20.84
N ALA A 436 23.88 -2.55 -20.46
CA ALA A 436 22.72 -3.42 -20.67
C ALA A 436 21.48 -2.91 -19.92
N ILE A 437 21.64 -2.49 -18.67
CA ILE A 437 20.54 -1.90 -17.88
C ILE A 437 20.01 -0.61 -18.52
N LEU A 438 20.90 0.29 -18.94
CA LEU A 438 20.48 1.54 -19.59
C LEU A 438 19.75 1.30 -20.91
N GLN A 439 20.13 0.25 -21.65
CA GLN A 439 19.43 -0.15 -22.87
C GLN A 439 18.05 -0.73 -22.59
N ASP A 440 17.91 -1.58 -21.56
CA ASP A 440 16.63 -2.18 -21.15
C ASP A 440 15.65 -1.11 -20.60
N MET A 441 16.14 -0.16 -19.79
CA MET A 441 15.30 0.92 -19.26
C MET A 441 14.81 1.92 -20.33
N GLY A 442 15.53 2.05 -21.45
CA GLY A 442 15.20 2.98 -22.53
C GLY A 442 14.95 4.42 -22.05
N ASP A 443 13.97 5.10 -22.65
CA ASP A 443 13.49 6.43 -22.21
C ASP A 443 12.51 6.35 -21.01
N GLU A 444 12.12 5.14 -20.59
CA GLU A 444 11.25 4.87 -19.44
C GLU A 444 12.03 4.91 -18.11
N SER A 445 12.98 5.83 -18.00
CA SER A 445 13.90 6.07 -16.88
C SER A 445 13.25 6.47 -15.54
N SER A 446 11.94 6.28 -15.39
CA SER A 446 11.13 6.77 -14.28
C SER A 446 11.00 5.84 -13.08
N GLU A 447 11.34 4.56 -13.19
CA GLU A 447 11.10 3.59 -12.11
C GLU A 447 12.39 3.14 -11.40
N LEU A 448 13.03 4.06 -10.67
CA LEU A 448 14.24 3.76 -9.86
C LEU A 448 14.04 2.60 -8.87
N ALA A 449 12.79 2.38 -8.44
CA ALA A 449 12.43 1.24 -7.60
C ALA A 449 12.66 -0.10 -8.32
N LEU A 450 12.25 -0.22 -9.59
CA LEU A 450 12.49 -1.44 -10.38
C LEU A 450 13.97 -1.62 -10.68
N LEU A 451 14.70 -0.54 -10.98
CA LEU A 451 16.15 -0.57 -11.14
C LEU A 451 16.83 -1.15 -9.88
N GLN A 452 16.49 -0.65 -8.69
CA GLN A 452 17.08 -1.16 -7.45
C GLN A 452 16.72 -2.63 -7.21
N ILE A 453 15.49 -3.06 -7.53
CA ILE A 453 15.14 -4.48 -7.45
C ILE A 453 16.01 -5.31 -8.40
N ALA A 454 16.18 -4.87 -9.65
CA ALA A 454 16.99 -5.57 -10.64
C ALA A 454 18.46 -5.69 -10.21
N LEU A 455 19.04 -4.60 -9.70
CA LEU A 455 20.39 -4.57 -9.17
C LEU A 455 20.54 -5.50 -7.96
N THR A 456 19.64 -5.43 -6.99
CA THR A 456 19.66 -6.29 -5.79
C THR A 456 19.45 -7.77 -6.14
N GLN A 457 18.53 -8.11 -7.05
CA GLN A 457 18.33 -9.50 -7.49
C GLN A 457 19.53 -10.02 -8.28
N THR A 458 20.12 -9.20 -9.15
CA THR A 458 21.34 -9.56 -9.89
C THR A 458 22.47 -9.85 -8.90
N TRP A 459 22.66 -8.98 -7.91
CA TRP A 459 23.69 -9.18 -6.89
C TRP A 459 23.47 -10.45 -6.06
N LYS A 460 22.22 -10.74 -5.72
CA LYS A 460 21.84 -11.92 -4.93
C LYS A 460 22.12 -13.22 -5.70
N HIS A 461 21.81 -13.26 -6.99
CA HIS A 461 21.95 -14.45 -7.84
C HIS A 461 23.27 -14.58 -8.58
N LYS A 462 24.18 -13.61 -8.45
CA LYS A 462 25.45 -13.61 -9.21
C LYS A 462 26.27 -14.89 -9.03
N LYS A 463 26.18 -15.53 -7.86
CA LYS A 463 26.90 -16.77 -7.55
C LYS A 463 26.35 -17.99 -8.30
N ASP A 464 25.10 -17.94 -8.75
CA ASP A 464 24.50 -18.98 -9.58
C ASP A 464 25.10 -19.00 -11.00
N PHE A 465 25.83 -17.94 -11.38
CA PHE A 465 26.41 -17.73 -12.71
C PHE A 465 27.87 -17.26 -12.65
N ASP A 466 28.70 -17.88 -11.79
CA ASP A 466 30.15 -17.61 -11.70
C ASP A 466 30.51 -16.12 -11.51
N ASN A 467 29.71 -15.40 -10.73
CA ASN A 467 29.83 -13.94 -10.49
C ASN A 467 29.73 -13.08 -11.77
N ASN A 468 29.09 -13.59 -12.83
CA ASN A 468 28.82 -12.84 -14.06
C ASN A 468 27.54 -12.00 -13.92
N LEU A 469 27.69 -10.72 -13.56
CA LEU A 469 26.55 -9.81 -13.37
C LEU A 469 25.68 -9.67 -14.63
N LEU A 470 26.30 -9.55 -15.80
CA LEU A 470 25.57 -9.36 -17.06
C LEU A 470 24.73 -10.60 -17.40
N GLN A 471 25.32 -11.79 -17.28
CA GLN A 471 24.57 -13.04 -17.50
C GLN A 471 23.45 -13.17 -16.48
N THR A 472 23.74 -12.96 -15.20
CA THR A 472 22.75 -13.04 -14.12
C THR A 472 21.58 -12.10 -14.38
N TYR A 473 21.85 -10.88 -14.83
CA TYR A 473 20.84 -9.87 -15.15
C TYR A 473 19.85 -10.35 -16.22
N HIS A 474 20.35 -10.96 -17.29
CA HIS A 474 19.50 -11.55 -18.32
C HIS A 474 18.69 -12.73 -17.79
N GLU A 475 19.30 -13.59 -16.95
CA GLU A 475 18.65 -14.80 -16.40
C GLU A 475 17.56 -14.49 -15.37
N ILE A 476 17.66 -13.38 -14.63
CA ILE A 476 16.57 -12.90 -13.77
C ILE A 476 15.46 -12.18 -14.56
N GLY A 477 15.61 -12.04 -15.88
CA GLY A 477 14.65 -11.40 -16.77
C GLY A 477 14.75 -9.86 -16.82
N GLU A 478 15.94 -9.31 -16.52
CA GLU A 478 16.24 -7.87 -16.64
C GLU A 478 15.34 -7.00 -15.71
N VAL A 479 15.15 -5.70 -15.98
CA VAL A 479 14.33 -4.82 -15.12
C VAL A 479 12.90 -5.32 -15.02
N SER A 480 12.33 -5.80 -16.13
CA SER A 480 10.94 -6.29 -16.18
C SER A 480 10.73 -7.62 -15.45
N GLY A 481 11.75 -8.48 -15.36
CA GLY A 481 11.67 -9.79 -14.71
C GLY A 481 12.08 -9.77 -13.24
N ALA A 482 12.90 -8.80 -12.83
CA ALA A 482 13.50 -8.78 -11.50
C ALA A 482 12.48 -8.77 -10.35
N LEU A 483 11.35 -8.07 -10.52
CA LEU A 483 10.31 -8.06 -9.50
C LEU A 483 9.56 -9.40 -9.40
N ALA A 484 9.36 -10.09 -10.53
CA ALA A 484 8.83 -11.45 -10.53
C ALA A 484 9.80 -12.42 -9.85
N LYS A 485 11.11 -12.27 -10.12
CA LYS A 485 12.16 -13.06 -9.47
C LYS A 485 12.19 -12.85 -7.94
N LEU A 486 12.10 -11.59 -7.48
CA LEU A 486 11.97 -11.27 -6.06
C LEU A 486 10.74 -11.94 -5.43
N ALA A 487 9.61 -11.95 -6.13
CA ALA A 487 8.38 -12.57 -5.66
C ALA A 487 8.48 -14.10 -5.62
N ASP A 488 9.09 -14.73 -6.63
CA ASP A 488 9.33 -16.18 -6.67
C ASP A 488 10.27 -16.62 -5.55
N ASP A 489 11.37 -15.91 -5.35
CA ASP A 489 12.30 -16.17 -4.24
C ASP A 489 11.62 -16.04 -2.87
N THR A 490 10.81 -14.99 -2.70
CA THR A 490 10.04 -14.79 -1.47
C THR A 490 9.08 -15.96 -1.27
N TRP A 491 8.36 -16.38 -2.31
CA TRP A 491 7.42 -17.50 -2.26
C TRP A 491 8.11 -18.84 -1.94
N GLN A 492 9.30 -19.09 -2.47
CA GLN A 492 10.05 -20.33 -2.22
C GLN A 492 10.51 -20.49 -0.76
N ILE A 493 10.77 -19.38 -0.07
CA ILE A 493 11.21 -19.40 1.33
C ILE A 493 10.03 -19.57 2.31
N LEU A 494 8.80 -19.25 1.89
CA LEU A 494 7.60 -19.39 2.70
C LEU A 494 7.26 -20.88 2.98
N LYS A 495 6.72 -21.16 4.16
CA LYS A 495 6.20 -22.49 4.48
C LYS A 495 5.01 -22.83 3.55
N PRO A 496 4.70 -24.12 3.30
CA PRO A 496 3.57 -24.50 2.43
C PRO A 496 2.22 -23.88 2.81
N ILE A 497 1.96 -23.71 4.12
CA ILE A 497 0.77 -23.01 4.60
C ILE A 497 0.80 -21.50 4.28
N GLU A 498 1.96 -20.85 4.45
CA GLU A 498 2.15 -19.43 4.14
C GLU A 498 2.04 -19.17 2.62
N GLN A 499 2.51 -20.09 1.78
CA GLN A 499 2.34 -20.04 0.32
C GLN A 499 0.86 -20.02 -0.10
N THR A 500 0.01 -20.80 0.59
CA THR A 500 -1.43 -20.83 0.36
C THR A 500 -2.10 -19.55 0.85
N ILE A 501 -1.70 -19.05 2.03
CA ILE A 501 -2.16 -17.78 2.59
C ILE A 501 -1.80 -16.60 1.66
N LEU A 502 -0.62 -16.65 1.03
CA LEU A 502 -0.14 -15.61 0.11
C LEU A 502 -1.11 -15.41 -1.06
N GLU A 503 -1.58 -16.50 -1.66
CA GLU A 503 -2.57 -16.45 -2.74
C GLU A 503 -3.84 -15.68 -2.29
N TYR A 504 -4.36 -15.97 -1.10
CA TYR A 504 -5.56 -15.31 -0.57
C TYR A 504 -5.35 -13.81 -0.32
N ILE A 505 -4.18 -13.42 0.18
CA ILE A 505 -3.83 -12.01 0.38
C ILE A 505 -3.77 -11.31 -0.98
N PHE A 506 -3.04 -11.87 -1.94
CA PHE A 506 -2.82 -11.27 -3.26
C PHE A 506 -4.13 -11.11 -4.05
N ILE A 507 -5.01 -12.10 -4.05
CA ILE A 507 -6.33 -11.98 -4.69
C ILE A 507 -7.18 -10.90 -4.01
N ARG A 508 -7.02 -10.66 -2.70
CA ARG A 508 -7.81 -9.66 -1.97
C ARG A 508 -7.35 -8.22 -2.21
N ILE A 509 -6.05 -7.97 -2.40
CA ILE A 509 -5.46 -6.61 -2.56
C ILE A 509 -5.48 -6.06 -4.00
N VAL A 510 -6.28 -6.66 -4.87
CA VAL A 510 -6.53 -6.14 -6.22
C VAL A 510 -8.00 -6.17 -6.57
N LYS A 511 -8.42 -5.46 -7.62
CA LYS A 511 -9.77 -5.54 -8.18
C LYS A 511 -9.76 -5.41 -9.70
N PRO A 512 -10.75 -5.96 -10.43
CA PRO A 512 -10.91 -5.73 -11.86
C PRO A 512 -11.02 -4.24 -12.19
N SER A 513 -10.40 -3.82 -13.28
CA SER A 513 -10.60 -2.47 -13.86
C SER A 513 -11.77 -2.47 -14.85
N ASP A 514 -12.48 -1.34 -14.96
CA ASP A 514 -13.53 -1.14 -15.97
C ASP A 514 -12.96 -1.09 -17.40
N THR A 515 -11.70 -0.70 -17.54
CA THR A 515 -10.96 -0.67 -18.83
C THR A 515 -10.30 -2.00 -19.18
N GLY A 516 -10.56 -3.06 -18.39
CA GLY A 516 -9.89 -4.35 -18.51
C GLY A 516 -8.59 -4.43 -17.70
N GLY A 517 -8.22 -5.65 -17.30
CA GLY A 517 -7.10 -5.88 -16.40
C GLY A 517 -7.46 -5.70 -14.92
N VAL A 518 -6.44 -5.49 -14.09
CA VAL A 518 -6.54 -5.51 -12.63
C VAL A 518 -5.78 -4.32 -12.07
N ILE A 519 -6.38 -3.61 -11.11
CA ILE A 519 -5.80 -2.46 -10.39
C ILE A 519 -5.62 -2.78 -8.92
N ARG A 520 -4.75 -2.02 -8.23
CA ARG A 520 -4.52 -2.18 -6.79
C ARG A 520 -5.80 -1.89 -6.00
N ARG A 521 -5.94 -2.58 -4.88
CA ARG A 521 -6.99 -2.36 -3.89
C ARG A 521 -6.34 -2.31 -2.51
N LEU A 522 -6.65 -1.26 -1.78
CA LEU A 522 -6.32 -1.15 -0.36
C LEU A 522 -7.25 -2.08 0.44
N ALA A 523 -6.69 -2.98 1.24
CA ALA A 523 -7.46 -3.94 2.05
C ALA A 523 -7.17 -3.73 3.54
N ASP A 524 -8.23 -3.58 4.34
CA ASP A 524 -8.14 -3.28 5.77
C ASP A 524 -7.77 -4.54 6.58
N LYS A 525 -7.17 -4.37 7.76
CA LYS A 525 -6.75 -5.43 8.69
C LYS A 525 -7.92 -6.33 9.05
N GLU A 526 -9.09 -5.74 9.25
CA GLU A 526 -10.34 -6.44 9.61
C GLU A 526 -10.81 -7.40 8.51
N GLU A 527 -10.28 -7.28 7.30
CA GLU A 527 -10.53 -8.21 6.19
C GLU A 527 -9.69 -9.48 6.26
N PHE A 528 -8.69 -9.52 7.14
CA PHE A 528 -7.74 -10.61 7.28
C PHE A 528 -7.96 -11.35 8.61
N SER A 529 -7.76 -12.67 8.61
CA SER A 529 -7.52 -13.41 9.85
C SER A 529 -6.15 -13.04 10.44
N ASP A 530 -5.91 -13.34 11.72
CA ASP A 530 -4.64 -13.00 12.38
C ASP A 530 -3.42 -13.56 11.63
N ASP A 531 -3.49 -14.80 11.14
CA ASP A 531 -2.41 -15.42 10.35
C ASP A 531 -2.15 -14.72 9.01
N ARG A 532 -3.22 -14.27 8.32
CA ARG A 532 -3.11 -13.51 7.07
C ARG A 532 -2.51 -12.15 7.32
N TRP A 533 -2.96 -11.47 8.37
CA TRP A 533 -2.43 -10.16 8.73
C TRP A 533 -0.97 -10.26 9.17
N LEU A 534 -0.60 -11.31 9.91
CA LEU A 534 0.79 -11.57 10.28
C LEU A 534 1.67 -11.77 9.05
N LEU A 535 1.24 -12.57 8.07
CA LEU A 535 1.98 -12.74 6.82
C LEU A 535 2.03 -11.45 5.99
N ALA A 536 0.92 -10.70 5.93
CA ALA A 536 0.88 -9.42 5.22
C ALA A 536 1.88 -8.41 5.82
N GLN A 537 1.96 -8.34 7.15
CA GLN A 537 2.96 -7.53 7.86
C GLN A 537 4.38 -7.98 7.52
N LYS A 538 4.66 -9.29 7.57
CA LYS A 538 5.99 -9.84 7.20
C LYS A 538 6.41 -9.46 5.78
N LEU A 539 5.48 -9.43 4.82
CA LEU A 539 5.75 -9.07 3.42
C LEU A 539 5.83 -7.56 3.18
N ALA A 540 5.32 -6.76 4.12
CA ALA A 540 5.43 -5.32 4.08
C ALA A 540 6.66 -4.78 4.81
N SER A 541 7.14 -5.50 5.84
CA SER A 541 8.35 -5.22 6.57
C SER A 541 9.56 -5.88 5.88
N ALA A 542 10.32 -5.13 5.08
CA ALA A 542 11.73 -5.51 4.84
C ALA A 542 12.61 -5.15 6.05
N LEU A 543 12.18 -4.18 6.85
CA LEU A 543 12.66 -3.77 8.18
C LEU A 543 11.42 -3.20 8.90
N ASP A 544 11.36 -3.22 10.23
CA ASP A 544 10.30 -2.48 10.92
C ASP A 544 10.55 -0.96 10.80
N ILE A 545 9.49 -0.18 10.97
CA ILE A 545 9.47 1.30 10.93
C ILE A 545 10.36 1.96 12.02
N HIS A 546 11.04 1.17 12.86
CA HIS A 546 11.92 1.63 13.93
C HIS A 546 13.35 1.08 13.82
N GLY A 547 13.71 0.43 12.71
CA GLY A 547 15.06 -0.11 12.51
C GLY A 547 15.46 -1.23 13.48
N ASN A 548 14.51 -1.84 14.20
CA ASN A 548 14.81 -2.97 15.08
C ASN A 548 14.67 -4.30 14.35
N ILE A 549 15.40 -5.28 14.87
CA ILE A 549 15.59 -6.62 14.31
C ILE A 549 14.22 -7.28 14.10
N ALA A 550 13.68 -7.14 12.89
CA ALA A 550 13.05 -8.26 12.24
C ALA A 550 14.11 -9.37 12.31
N SER A 551 13.85 -10.45 13.07
CA SER A 551 14.78 -11.60 13.16
C SER A 551 15.40 -11.86 11.79
N GLU A 552 16.70 -12.17 11.67
CA GLU A 552 17.41 -12.34 10.38
C GLU A 552 16.62 -13.12 9.30
N LYS A 553 15.68 -13.96 9.71
CA LYS A 553 14.69 -14.65 8.87
C LYS A 553 13.72 -13.75 8.09
N ASN A 554 13.23 -12.65 8.67
CA ASN A 554 12.26 -11.74 8.06
C ASN A 554 12.93 -10.74 7.10
N ALA A 555 14.18 -10.34 7.36
CA ALA A 555 14.97 -9.50 6.45
C ALA A 555 15.26 -10.17 5.09
N ARG A 556 15.06 -11.50 4.99
CA ARG A 556 15.20 -12.28 3.74
C ARG A 556 13.98 -12.21 2.83
N LEU A 557 12.82 -11.76 3.34
CA LEU A 557 11.60 -11.66 2.55
C LEU A 557 11.62 -10.35 1.75
N GLY A 558 11.38 -10.44 0.45
CA GLY A 558 11.22 -9.25 -0.39
C GLY A 558 10.01 -8.42 0.06
N ARG A 559 10.13 -7.09 -0.02
CA ARG A 559 8.99 -6.18 0.19
C ARG A 559 8.01 -6.29 -0.99
N LEU A 560 6.98 -7.12 -0.85
CA LEU A 560 5.93 -7.29 -1.86
C LEU A 560 4.67 -6.46 -1.54
N LEU A 561 4.49 -6.10 -0.27
CA LEU A 561 3.34 -5.33 0.21
C LEU A 561 3.77 -3.99 0.84
N THR A 562 2.84 -3.06 0.93
CA THR A 562 3.00 -1.81 1.66
C THR A 562 1.85 -1.65 2.63
N ILE A 563 2.16 -1.37 3.90
CA ILE A 563 1.17 -1.00 4.91
C ILE A 563 0.74 0.45 4.68
N LYS A 564 -0.57 0.67 4.68
CA LYS A 564 -1.26 1.97 4.51
C LYS A 564 -2.49 2.01 5.41
N GLY A 565 -3.24 3.12 5.40
CA GLY A 565 -4.54 3.24 6.09
C GLY A 565 -4.43 3.42 7.61
N LEU A 566 -5.53 3.91 8.24
CA LEU A 566 -5.59 4.36 9.65
C LEU A 566 -4.84 3.44 10.61
N GLU A 567 -3.87 4.01 11.32
CA GLU A 567 -2.98 3.32 12.27
C GLU A 567 -2.15 2.15 11.67
N GLY A 568 -1.89 2.16 10.36
CA GLY A 568 -1.17 1.07 9.69
C GLY A 568 -1.99 -0.22 9.57
N LYS A 569 -3.33 -0.10 9.54
CA LYS A 569 -4.26 -1.24 9.50
C LYS A 569 -4.79 -1.55 8.11
N ALA A 570 -4.04 -1.27 7.06
CA ALA A 570 -4.38 -1.75 5.72
C ALA A 570 -3.12 -2.10 4.94
N VAL A 571 -3.28 -2.90 3.88
CA VAL A 571 -2.19 -3.32 3.00
C VAL A 571 -2.60 -3.20 1.53
N GLU A 572 -1.61 -2.91 0.69
CA GLU A 572 -1.71 -2.93 -0.76
C GLU A 572 -0.45 -3.51 -1.40
N LEU A 573 -0.48 -3.76 -2.71
CA LEU A 573 0.71 -4.14 -3.48
C LEU A 573 1.74 -3.01 -3.50
N THR A 574 3.01 -3.34 -3.24
CA THR A 574 4.11 -2.36 -3.37
C THR A 574 4.24 -1.85 -4.80
N HIS A 575 4.08 -2.73 -5.79
CA HIS A 575 4.13 -2.37 -7.21
C HIS A 575 3.08 -3.11 -8.05
N GLU A 576 2.45 -2.40 -8.99
CA GLU A 576 1.48 -2.97 -9.95
C GLU A 576 2.13 -3.94 -10.93
N ALA A 577 3.43 -3.77 -11.19
CA ALA A 577 4.16 -4.62 -12.10
C ALA A 577 4.13 -6.10 -11.67
N LEU A 578 3.97 -6.41 -10.37
CA LEU A 578 3.72 -7.78 -9.88
C LEU A 578 2.53 -8.44 -10.57
N VAL A 579 1.45 -7.70 -10.83
CA VAL A 579 0.24 -8.22 -11.49
C VAL A 579 0.55 -8.67 -12.93
N ARG A 580 1.44 -7.93 -13.61
CA ARG A 580 1.77 -8.14 -15.02
C ARG A 580 2.96 -9.07 -15.24
N GLN A 581 3.95 -9.05 -14.35
CA GLN A 581 5.23 -9.71 -14.56
C GLN A 581 5.34 -11.04 -13.83
N TRP A 582 4.63 -11.22 -12.70
CA TRP A 582 4.77 -12.45 -11.90
C TRP A 582 3.90 -13.60 -12.42
N PRO A 583 4.48 -14.67 -13.02
CA PRO A 583 3.69 -15.72 -13.68
C PRO A 583 2.79 -16.49 -12.71
N MET A 584 3.25 -16.71 -11.48
CA MET A 584 2.45 -17.37 -10.44
C MET A 584 1.21 -16.53 -10.09
N TYR A 585 1.36 -15.22 -9.96
CA TYR A 585 0.23 -14.35 -9.67
C TYR A 585 -0.77 -14.30 -10.83
N GLN A 586 -0.30 -14.24 -12.07
CA GLN A 586 -1.18 -14.36 -13.23
C GLN A 586 -1.95 -15.68 -13.24
N LYS A 587 -1.33 -16.79 -12.81
CA LYS A 587 -2.00 -18.09 -12.67
C LYS A 587 -3.12 -18.03 -11.64
N TRP A 588 -2.91 -17.41 -10.48
CA TRP A 588 -3.95 -17.19 -9.47
C TRP A 588 -5.09 -16.33 -10.01
N LEU A 589 -4.78 -15.21 -10.69
CA LEU A 589 -5.77 -14.33 -11.30
C LEU A 589 -6.60 -15.06 -12.38
N LYS A 590 -5.95 -15.86 -13.25
CA LYS A 590 -6.64 -16.70 -14.24
C LYS A 590 -7.56 -17.72 -13.57
N LYS A 591 -7.12 -18.34 -12.46
CA LYS A 591 -7.95 -19.30 -11.69
C LYS A 591 -9.23 -18.63 -11.18
N VAL A 592 -9.14 -17.45 -10.56
CA VAL A 592 -10.33 -16.76 -10.02
C VAL A 592 -11.19 -16.03 -11.07
N ASN A 593 -10.65 -15.75 -12.26
CA ASN A 593 -11.39 -15.08 -13.33
C ASN A 593 -12.19 -16.02 -14.24
N ARG A 594 -11.88 -17.33 -14.28
CA ARG A 594 -12.57 -18.29 -15.17
C ARG A 594 -14.10 -18.29 -15.02
N ASP A 595 -14.60 -18.04 -13.81
CA ASP A 595 -16.04 -18.09 -13.50
C ASP A 595 -16.60 -16.73 -13.01
N ASN A 596 -15.97 -15.61 -13.39
CA ASN A 596 -16.28 -14.27 -12.85
C ASN A 596 -16.19 -14.15 -11.31
N LEU A 597 -15.59 -15.13 -10.63
CA LEU A 597 -15.56 -15.22 -9.17
C LEU A 597 -14.85 -14.03 -8.54
N LYS A 598 -13.80 -13.50 -9.17
CA LYS A 598 -13.13 -12.30 -8.67
C LYS A 598 -14.07 -11.10 -8.60
N ARG A 599 -14.90 -10.89 -9.63
CA ARG A 599 -15.90 -9.81 -9.65
C ARG A 599 -16.98 -10.03 -8.58
N THR A 600 -17.46 -11.26 -8.44
CA THR A 600 -18.44 -11.62 -7.40
C THR A 600 -17.86 -11.43 -5.99
N HIS A 601 -16.60 -11.83 -5.77
CA HIS A 601 -15.89 -11.65 -4.51
C HIS A 601 -15.79 -10.17 -4.13
N ASP A 602 -15.41 -9.30 -5.06
CA ASP A 602 -15.30 -7.86 -4.79
C ASP A 602 -16.66 -7.20 -4.48
N VAL A 603 -17.74 -7.65 -5.15
CA VAL A 603 -19.12 -7.23 -4.83
C VAL A 603 -19.51 -7.65 -3.41
N VAL A 604 -19.17 -8.87 -2.99
CA VAL A 604 -19.44 -9.35 -1.64
C VAL A 604 -18.70 -8.51 -0.60
N ILE A 605 -17.42 -8.23 -0.83
CA ILE A 605 -16.61 -7.36 0.04
C ILE A 605 -17.31 -6.01 0.22
N GLU A 606 -17.61 -5.32 -0.88
CA GLU A 606 -18.20 -3.98 -0.84
C GLU A 606 -19.57 -3.97 -0.13
N LYS A 607 -20.48 -4.86 -0.53
CA LYS A 607 -21.83 -4.89 0.02
C LYS A 607 -21.87 -5.39 1.47
N SER A 608 -20.95 -6.29 1.85
CA SER A 608 -20.84 -6.72 3.25
C SER A 608 -20.46 -5.56 4.17
N LYS A 609 -19.53 -4.68 3.76
CA LYS A 609 -19.17 -3.46 4.51
C LYS A 609 -20.37 -2.52 4.66
N ILE A 610 -21.11 -2.26 3.59
CA ILE A 610 -22.33 -1.42 3.62
C ILE A 610 -23.38 -2.02 4.57
N TYR A 611 -23.59 -3.34 4.52
CA TYR A 611 -24.52 -4.02 5.42
C TYR A 611 -24.04 -3.99 6.87
N GLN A 612 -22.75 -4.14 7.14
CA GLN A 612 -22.20 -4.06 8.48
C GLN A 612 -22.42 -2.69 9.11
N HIS A 613 -22.27 -1.63 8.32
CA HIS A 613 -22.49 -0.25 8.78
C HIS A 613 -23.97 0.05 9.06
N HIS A 614 -24.88 -0.37 8.17
CA HIS A 614 -26.30 -0.01 8.31
C HIS A 614 -27.20 -1.05 8.98
N LYS A 615 -26.81 -2.33 8.94
CA LYS A 615 -27.59 -3.48 9.45
C LYS A 615 -29.04 -3.56 8.96
N LYS A 616 -29.34 -3.05 7.76
CA LYS A 616 -30.70 -3.08 7.15
C LYS A 616 -30.82 -4.17 6.08
N ASN A 617 -31.94 -4.90 6.10
CA ASN A 617 -32.20 -6.00 5.15
C ASN A 617 -32.17 -5.58 3.66
N LYS A 618 -32.44 -4.31 3.34
CA LYS A 618 -32.36 -3.78 1.97
C LYS A 618 -30.95 -3.86 1.35
N PHE A 619 -29.91 -4.04 2.18
CA PHE A 619 -28.53 -4.19 1.75
C PHE A 619 -28.08 -5.66 1.67
N LEU A 620 -28.98 -6.63 1.86
CA LEU A 620 -28.68 -8.06 1.65
C LEU A 620 -28.64 -8.38 0.15
N LEU A 621 -27.85 -9.40 -0.22
CA LEU A 621 -27.76 -9.87 -1.60
C LEU A 621 -29.09 -10.47 -2.05
N MET A 622 -29.50 -10.17 -3.29
CA MET A 622 -30.77 -10.63 -3.86
C MET A 622 -30.59 -11.11 -5.31
N GLY A 623 -31.52 -11.94 -5.78
CA GLY A 623 -31.55 -12.40 -7.17
C GLY A 623 -30.25 -13.06 -7.62
N TYR A 624 -29.74 -12.64 -8.79
CA TYR A 624 -28.53 -13.16 -9.41
C TYR A 624 -27.28 -12.97 -8.55
N GLU A 625 -27.13 -11.82 -7.87
CA GLU A 625 -25.95 -11.56 -7.04
C GLU A 625 -25.82 -12.55 -5.87
N LEU A 626 -26.94 -12.93 -5.26
CA LEU A 626 -26.96 -13.95 -4.21
C LEU A 626 -26.65 -15.34 -4.78
N GLU A 627 -27.17 -15.66 -5.96
CA GLU A 627 -26.92 -16.96 -6.61
C GLU A 627 -25.45 -17.14 -6.98
N GLU A 628 -24.81 -16.10 -7.52
CA GLU A 628 -23.37 -16.08 -7.76
C GLU A 628 -22.56 -16.13 -6.45
N SER A 629 -22.94 -15.33 -5.45
CA SER A 629 -22.21 -15.28 -4.17
C SER A 629 -22.26 -16.59 -3.39
N LEU A 630 -23.31 -17.40 -3.57
CA LEU A 630 -23.39 -18.73 -2.96
C LEU A 630 -22.31 -19.69 -3.47
N ARG A 631 -21.80 -19.50 -4.70
CA ARG A 631 -20.68 -20.31 -5.23
C ARG A 631 -19.38 -20.09 -4.46
N LEU A 632 -19.21 -18.91 -3.86
CA LEU A 632 -18.05 -18.60 -3.02
C LEU A 632 -18.04 -19.37 -1.69
N LEU A 633 -19.17 -19.99 -1.30
CA LEU A 633 -19.23 -20.82 -0.09
C LEU A 633 -18.74 -22.25 -0.27
N ASN A 634 -18.42 -22.67 -1.51
CA ASN A 634 -17.82 -23.98 -1.80
C ASN A 634 -16.43 -24.08 -1.16
N ASP A 635 -15.99 -25.30 -0.79
CA ASP A 635 -14.73 -25.52 -0.07
C ASP A 635 -13.50 -24.95 -0.80
N GLU A 636 -13.51 -24.95 -2.14
CA GLU A 636 -12.43 -24.37 -2.96
C GLU A 636 -12.31 -22.84 -2.83
N TYR A 637 -13.42 -22.12 -2.67
CA TYR A 637 -13.46 -20.65 -2.74
C TYR A 637 -13.74 -19.98 -1.40
N ARG A 638 -14.23 -20.74 -0.43
CA ARG A 638 -14.53 -20.25 0.92
C ARG A 638 -13.31 -19.63 1.58
N ALA A 639 -12.11 -20.12 1.23
CA ALA A 639 -10.87 -19.60 1.76
C ALA A 639 -10.56 -18.16 1.32
N TYR A 640 -11.14 -17.62 0.24
CA TYR A 640 -10.94 -16.20 -0.13
C TYR A 640 -11.78 -15.24 0.74
N LEU A 641 -12.84 -15.73 1.37
CA LEU A 641 -13.77 -14.94 2.19
C LEU A 641 -13.27 -14.78 3.63
N CYS A 642 -13.68 -13.69 4.27
CA CYS A 642 -13.59 -13.54 5.73
C CYS A 642 -14.89 -13.99 6.42
N GLU A 643 -14.84 -14.23 7.73
CA GLU A 643 -16.00 -14.73 8.50
C GLU A 643 -17.22 -13.79 8.40
N SER A 644 -16.98 -12.49 8.35
CA SER A 644 -18.05 -11.50 8.24
C SER A 644 -18.77 -11.55 6.88
N GLU A 645 -18.06 -11.86 5.81
CA GLU A 645 -18.61 -12.06 4.46
C GLU A 645 -19.37 -13.37 4.35
N ILE A 646 -18.84 -14.46 4.94
CA ILE A 646 -19.53 -15.74 5.03
C ILE A 646 -20.87 -15.57 5.77
N ALA A 647 -20.85 -14.87 6.91
CA ALA A 647 -22.05 -14.57 7.68
C ALA A 647 -23.03 -13.72 6.87
N TYR A 648 -22.55 -12.74 6.10
CA TYR A 648 -23.37 -11.90 5.23
C TYR A 648 -24.06 -12.68 4.10
N ILE A 649 -23.35 -13.58 3.41
CA ILE A 649 -23.93 -14.44 2.36
C ILE A 649 -24.99 -15.36 2.98
N LYS A 650 -24.68 -16.02 4.10
CA LYS A 650 -25.63 -16.90 4.82
C LYS A 650 -26.86 -16.14 5.29
N LYS A 651 -26.69 -14.92 5.80
CA LYS A 651 -27.81 -14.05 6.21
C LYS A 651 -28.71 -13.70 5.02
N SER A 652 -28.10 -13.39 3.87
CA SER A 652 -28.82 -13.12 2.62
C SER A 652 -29.60 -14.35 2.12
N GLN A 653 -28.99 -15.55 2.22
CA GLN A 653 -29.64 -16.82 1.89
C GLN A 653 -30.85 -17.10 2.79
N HIS A 654 -30.67 -16.95 4.10
CA HIS A 654 -31.75 -17.15 5.07
C HIS A 654 -32.89 -16.15 4.86
N TYR A 655 -32.57 -14.88 4.55
CA TYR A 655 -33.57 -13.87 4.21
C TYR A 655 -34.36 -14.23 2.95
N LYS A 656 -33.71 -14.74 1.88
CA LYS A 656 -34.40 -15.24 0.66
C LYS A 656 -35.36 -16.38 1.00
N GLN A 657 -34.97 -17.31 1.88
CA GLN A 657 -35.82 -18.42 2.31
C GLN A 657 -37.04 -17.94 3.09
N LEU A 658 -36.87 -17.04 4.07
CA LEU A 658 -37.98 -16.47 4.85
C LEU A 658 -38.97 -15.72 3.95
N ASN A 659 -38.47 -14.90 3.03
CA ASN A 659 -39.32 -14.14 2.12
C ASN A 659 -40.08 -15.04 1.12
N ARG A 660 -39.52 -16.19 0.75
CA ARG A 660 -40.21 -17.21 -0.04
C ARG A 660 -41.39 -17.79 0.73
N TRP A 661 -41.18 -18.20 1.99
CA TRP A 661 -42.24 -18.72 2.85
C TRP A 661 -43.32 -17.68 3.15
N PHE A 662 -42.94 -16.43 3.37
CA PHE A 662 -43.89 -15.33 3.52
C PHE A 662 -44.78 -15.16 2.28
N LYS A 663 -44.18 -15.13 1.07
CA LYS A 663 -44.94 -15.04 -0.19
C LYS A 663 -45.87 -16.24 -0.40
N VAL A 664 -45.41 -17.45 -0.06
CA VAL A 664 -46.26 -18.66 -0.10
C VAL A 664 -47.41 -18.55 0.89
N GLY A 665 -47.16 -18.10 2.12
CA GLY A 665 -48.20 -17.88 3.13
C GLY A 665 -49.24 -16.85 2.69
N VAL A 666 -48.81 -15.72 2.12
CA VAL A 666 -49.70 -14.70 1.54
C VAL A 666 -50.53 -15.29 0.39
N ALA A 667 -49.93 -16.08 -0.49
CA ALA A 667 -50.65 -16.75 -1.57
C ALA A 667 -51.71 -17.72 -1.04
N ILE A 668 -51.39 -18.50 0.00
CA ILE A 668 -52.34 -19.41 0.66
C ILE A 668 -53.51 -18.62 1.28
N VAL A 669 -53.24 -17.50 1.96
CA VAL A 669 -54.28 -16.63 2.53
C VAL A 669 -55.17 -16.03 1.45
N ILE A 670 -54.60 -15.58 0.33
CA ILE A 670 -55.36 -15.05 -0.82
C ILE A 670 -56.27 -16.15 -1.39
N VAL A 671 -55.76 -17.37 -1.58
CA VAL A 671 -56.56 -18.50 -2.06
C VAL A 671 -57.68 -18.83 -1.06
N ALA A 672 -57.40 -18.86 0.24
CA ALA A 672 -58.41 -19.08 1.27
C ALA A 672 -59.52 -18.01 1.25
N LEU A 673 -59.15 -16.73 1.13
CA LEU A 673 -60.11 -15.63 1.00
C LEU A 673 -60.98 -15.75 -0.24
N LEU A 674 -60.38 -16.07 -1.41
CA LEU A 674 -61.12 -16.29 -2.65
C LEU A 674 -62.10 -17.47 -2.51
N THR A 675 -61.67 -18.58 -1.90
CA THR A 675 -62.57 -19.72 -1.66
C THR A 675 -63.71 -19.38 -0.70
N ALA A 676 -63.46 -18.56 0.33
CA ALA A 676 -64.48 -18.10 1.25
C ALA A 676 -65.50 -17.18 0.57
N ILE A 677 -65.07 -16.29 -0.33
CA ILE A 677 -65.95 -15.43 -1.13
C ILE A 677 -66.84 -16.29 -2.04
N VAL A 678 -66.26 -17.27 -2.75
CA VAL A 678 -67.02 -18.20 -3.60
C VAL A 678 -68.04 -18.98 -2.77
N TYR A 679 -67.65 -19.48 -1.60
CA TYR A 679 -68.54 -20.21 -0.70
C TYR A 679 -69.68 -19.31 -0.17
N GLN A 680 -69.39 -18.07 0.21
CA GLN A 680 -70.44 -17.11 0.62
C GLN A 680 -71.40 -16.78 -0.54
N GLY A 681 -70.87 -16.64 -1.76
CA GLY A 681 -71.67 -16.45 -2.97
C GLY A 681 -72.62 -17.63 -3.21
N TYR A 682 -72.09 -18.85 -3.15
CA TYR A 682 -72.88 -20.09 -3.25
C TYR A 682 -73.97 -20.15 -2.18
N LYS A 683 -73.64 -19.87 -0.91
CA LYS A 683 -74.60 -19.89 0.20
C LYS A 683 -75.71 -18.84 0.03
N ARG A 684 -75.40 -17.66 -0.50
CA ARG A 684 -76.42 -16.64 -0.81
C ARG A 684 -77.36 -17.12 -1.91
N ILE A 685 -76.81 -17.68 -3.00
CA ILE A 685 -77.62 -18.21 -4.10
C ILE A 685 -78.52 -19.34 -3.61
N SER A 686 -78.00 -20.28 -2.80
CA SER A 686 -78.81 -21.38 -2.26
C SER A 686 -79.93 -20.88 -1.32
N MET A 687 -79.67 -19.86 -0.50
CA MET A 687 -80.72 -19.23 0.31
C MET A 687 -81.76 -18.50 -0.54
N SER A 688 -81.34 -17.81 -1.61
CA SER A 688 -82.27 -17.16 -2.54
C SER A 688 -83.14 -18.17 -3.30
N ILE A 689 -82.59 -19.33 -3.68
CA ILE A 689 -83.34 -20.42 -4.29
C ILE A 689 -84.38 -20.99 -3.30
N ALA A 690 -83.98 -21.25 -2.05
CA ALA A 690 -84.91 -21.75 -1.02
C ALA A 690 -86.06 -20.75 -0.74
N GLN A 691 -85.77 -19.44 -0.70
CA GLN A 691 -86.80 -18.40 -0.56
C GLN A 691 -87.73 -18.29 -1.78
N LEU A 692 -87.22 -18.61 -2.98
CA LEU A 692 -88.04 -18.65 -4.20
C LEU A 692 -88.95 -19.88 -4.20
N GLU A 693 -88.46 -21.03 -3.76
CA GLU A 693 -89.25 -22.27 -3.61
C GLU A 693 -90.38 -22.08 -2.59
N GLU A 694 -90.11 -21.47 -1.43
CA GLU A 694 -91.13 -21.14 -0.41
C GLU A 694 -92.20 -20.15 -0.90
N ARG A 695 -91.82 -19.20 -1.78
CA ARG A 695 -92.76 -18.28 -2.43
C ARG A 695 -93.58 -18.93 -3.54
N ILE A 696 -93.05 -19.97 -4.18
CA ILE A 696 -93.78 -20.76 -5.18
C ILE A 696 -94.81 -21.64 -4.46
N GLU A 697 -94.43 -22.32 -3.38
CA GLU A 697 -95.34 -23.14 -2.56
C GLU A 697 -96.51 -22.32 -1.96
N ASN A 698 -96.22 -21.12 -1.45
CA ASN A 698 -97.26 -20.22 -0.91
C ASN A 698 -98.18 -19.64 -1.99
N ASN A 699 -97.69 -19.43 -3.22
CA ASN A 699 -98.52 -18.98 -4.35
C ASN A 699 -99.34 -20.11 -4.98
N GLU A 700 -98.90 -21.37 -4.88
CA GLU A 700 -99.67 -22.51 -5.36
C GLU A 700 -100.90 -22.77 -4.49
N GLN A 701 -100.82 -22.61 -3.16
CA GLN A 701 -102.00 -22.76 -2.27
C GLN A 701 -103.12 -21.74 -2.56
N THR A 702 -102.81 -20.57 -3.14
CA THR A 702 -103.82 -19.54 -3.45
C THR A 702 -104.49 -19.72 -4.82
N ARG A 703 -104.02 -20.65 -5.67
CA ARG A 703 -104.51 -20.83 -7.06
C ARG A 703 -105.42 -22.05 -7.29
N TYR A 704 -105.60 -22.93 -6.31
CA TYR A 704 -106.44 -24.14 -6.43
C TYR A 704 -107.95 -23.92 -6.20
N SER A 705 -108.51 -22.76 -6.60
CA SER A 705 -109.97 -22.60 -6.72
C SER A 705 -110.40 -21.83 -7.97
N LYS A 706 -110.22 -22.44 -9.15
CA LYS A 706 -111.18 -22.36 -10.27
C LYS A 706 -110.69 -23.16 -11.49
N ASP A 707 -111.54 -24.09 -11.89
CA ASP A 707 -111.36 -25.09 -12.93
C ASP A 707 -111.44 -24.57 -14.38
N ASN A 708 -110.93 -25.44 -15.28
CA ASN A 708 -111.41 -25.82 -16.62
C ASN A 708 -110.71 -25.30 -17.90
N LEU A 709 -109.91 -26.24 -18.46
CA LEU A 709 -110.01 -26.92 -19.78
C LEU A 709 -110.11 -26.13 -21.12
N TYR A 710 -109.04 -26.31 -21.93
CA TYR A 710 -108.87 -26.54 -23.39
C TYR A 710 -109.69 -25.80 -24.47
N LEU A 711 -108.97 -25.31 -25.50
CA LEU A 711 -109.20 -25.67 -26.91
C LEU A 711 -107.99 -25.30 -27.82
N ASP A 712 -107.53 -26.30 -28.56
CA ASP A 712 -106.60 -26.26 -29.71
C ASP A 712 -107.31 -25.68 -30.95
N PHE A 713 -106.62 -24.93 -31.81
CA PHE A 713 -106.98 -24.87 -33.24
C PHE A 713 -105.77 -24.54 -34.14
N HIS A 714 -105.70 -25.30 -35.23
CA HIS A 714 -104.68 -25.31 -36.28
C HIS A 714 -105.32 -24.80 -37.59
N VAL A 715 -104.71 -23.85 -38.32
CA VAL A 715 -104.91 -23.67 -39.80
C VAL A 715 -103.66 -23.06 -40.47
N PRO A 716 -103.19 -23.59 -41.63
CA PRO A 716 -102.07 -23.07 -42.43
C PRO A 716 -102.45 -22.09 -43.59
N ASN A 717 -101.41 -21.41 -44.12
CA ASN A 717 -101.24 -20.62 -45.37
C ASN A 717 -101.92 -19.23 -45.54
N SER A 718 -101.10 -18.14 -45.60
CA SER A 718 -100.84 -17.32 -46.82
C SER A 718 -100.07 -16.00 -46.57
N LEU A 719 -99.25 -15.63 -47.57
CA LEU A 719 -98.58 -14.36 -47.95
C LEU A 719 -99.14 -12.99 -47.46
N THR A 720 -98.23 -12.00 -47.40
CA THR A 720 -98.36 -10.53 -47.61
C THR A 720 -99.74 -9.88 -47.44
N SER A 721 -99.79 -8.81 -46.63
CA SER A 721 -100.96 -8.21 -45.94
C SER A 721 -101.07 -8.77 -44.51
N GLN A 722 -100.89 -7.99 -43.45
CA GLN A 722 -100.31 -6.66 -43.29
C GLN A 722 -99.59 -6.66 -41.93
N TYR A 723 -98.38 -6.07 -41.90
CA TYR A 723 -97.55 -5.58 -40.78
C TYR A 723 -98.16 -5.64 -39.35
N ASN A 724 -97.44 -5.89 -38.26
CA ASN A 724 -96.11 -5.36 -37.93
C ASN A 724 -95.60 -6.01 -36.62
N ASN A 725 -94.30 -6.26 -36.61
CA ASN A 725 -93.31 -6.02 -35.55
C ASN A 725 -93.38 -6.58 -34.13
N GLU A 726 -92.15 -6.90 -33.72
CA GLU A 726 -91.54 -6.92 -32.40
C GLU A 726 -91.90 -8.09 -31.47
N ALA A 727 -90.99 -9.04 -31.30
CA ALA A 727 -89.73 -8.85 -30.56
C ALA A 727 -90.00 -8.30 -29.16
N LEU A 728 -90.67 -9.10 -28.33
CA LEU A 728 -90.60 -8.96 -26.89
C LEU A 728 -90.95 -10.27 -26.21
N LYS A 729 -90.02 -10.69 -25.35
CA LYS A 729 -90.12 -11.72 -24.30
C LYS A 729 -89.74 -13.13 -24.78
N ASN A 730 -88.45 -13.48 -24.72
CA ASN A 730 -87.73 -13.97 -23.52
C ASN A 730 -88.22 -15.37 -23.08
N LEU A 731 -87.44 -16.33 -22.58
CA LEU A 731 -86.01 -16.62 -22.44
C LEU A 731 -85.97 -17.81 -21.43
N ILE A 732 -85.09 -18.82 -21.61
CA ILE A 732 -84.44 -19.65 -20.54
C ILE A 732 -85.33 -20.73 -19.86
N LEU A 733 -84.94 -22.00 -19.57
CA LEU A 733 -83.69 -22.72 -19.33
C LEU A 733 -83.93 -24.23 -19.59
N LEU A 734 -83.01 -24.94 -20.25
CA LEU A 734 -82.76 -26.36 -19.95
C LEU A 734 -81.25 -26.58 -19.85
N THR A 735 -80.84 -27.02 -18.66
CA THR A 735 -79.48 -27.36 -18.26
C THR A 735 -78.96 -28.60 -19.00
N PRO A 736 -77.66 -28.67 -19.36
CA PRO A 736 -77.09 -29.84 -20.03
C PRO A 736 -76.53 -30.82 -19.00
N SER A 737 -77.38 -31.68 -18.45
CA SER A 737 -76.95 -32.98 -17.93
C SER A 737 -77.96 -34.03 -18.39
N ILE A 738 -77.43 -35.12 -18.95
CA ILE A 738 -78.17 -36.29 -19.46
C ILE A 738 -78.74 -36.11 -20.87
N ALA A 739 -77.93 -36.41 -21.89
CA ALA A 739 -78.42 -36.92 -23.17
C ALA A 739 -77.34 -37.81 -23.80
N SER A 740 -77.72 -39.03 -24.14
CA SER A 740 -76.84 -40.10 -24.62
C SER A 740 -76.30 -39.81 -26.03
N LYS A 741 -75.17 -40.45 -26.37
CA LYS A 741 -74.41 -40.24 -27.61
C LYS A 741 -75.18 -40.60 -28.90
N SER A 742 -76.28 -41.35 -28.79
CA SER A 742 -77.11 -41.83 -29.90
C SER A 742 -78.17 -40.83 -30.36
N GLU A 743 -78.74 -40.01 -29.48
CA GLU A 743 -79.82 -39.06 -29.83
C GLU A 743 -79.31 -37.77 -30.48
N LYS A 744 -78.04 -37.40 -30.24
CA LYS A 744 -77.37 -36.30 -30.95
C LYS A 744 -77.07 -36.62 -32.41
N ASN A 745 -76.79 -37.88 -32.73
CA ASN A 745 -76.46 -38.30 -34.11
C ASN A 745 -77.71 -38.40 -35.01
N TYR A 746 -78.89 -38.59 -34.44
CA TYR A 746 -80.15 -38.70 -35.19
C TYR A 746 -80.57 -37.36 -35.83
N TRP A 747 -80.39 -36.24 -35.11
CA TRP A 747 -80.80 -34.90 -35.59
C TRP A 747 -79.76 -34.18 -36.46
N LEU A 748 -78.50 -34.64 -36.45
CA LEU A 748 -77.42 -34.04 -37.24
C LEU A 748 -77.34 -34.55 -38.69
N GLN A 749 -78.15 -35.55 -39.07
CA GLN A 749 -78.03 -36.22 -40.37
C GLN A 749 -78.99 -35.70 -41.46
N ARG A 750 -79.65 -34.55 -41.28
CA ARG A 750 -80.44 -33.94 -42.37
C ARG A 750 -80.12 -32.46 -42.60
N VAL A 751 -79.64 -32.23 -43.82
CA VAL A 751 -79.47 -30.98 -44.57
C VAL A 751 -78.09 -30.31 -44.46
N SER A 752 -77.37 -30.39 -45.58
CA SER A 752 -76.02 -29.89 -45.85
C SER A 752 -76.05 -28.64 -46.73
N VAL A 753 -75.45 -27.54 -46.28
CA VAL A 753 -74.38 -26.77 -46.97
C VAL A 753 -73.61 -26.04 -45.86
N MET A 754 -72.32 -26.39 -45.67
CA MET A 754 -71.35 -25.91 -44.65
C MET A 754 -71.93 -25.24 -43.39
N THR A 755 -72.05 -26.01 -42.32
CA THR A 755 -72.65 -25.58 -41.04
C THR A 755 -71.70 -25.77 -39.85
N PRO A 756 -72.00 -25.12 -38.69
CA PRO A 756 -71.11 -24.72 -37.59
C PRO A 756 -70.19 -25.74 -36.89
N ASP A 757 -70.03 -26.96 -37.39
CA ASP A 757 -69.29 -28.03 -36.71
C ASP A 757 -67.76 -27.80 -36.69
N LYS A 758 -67.21 -27.02 -37.65
CA LYS A 758 -65.81 -26.55 -37.60
C LYS A 758 -65.61 -25.38 -36.63
N LEU A 759 -66.62 -24.50 -36.48
CA LEU A 759 -66.63 -23.39 -35.52
C LEU A 759 -66.84 -23.90 -34.09
N ASN A 760 -67.72 -24.88 -33.89
CA ASN A 760 -67.99 -25.50 -32.59
C ASN A 760 -66.85 -26.39 -32.10
N LYS A 761 -66.02 -26.96 -33.00
CA LYS A 761 -64.75 -27.60 -32.60
C LYS A 761 -63.73 -26.60 -32.03
N LEU A 762 -63.76 -25.34 -32.49
CA LEU A 762 -62.88 -24.27 -32.02
C LEU A 762 -63.37 -23.69 -30.68
N PHE A 763 -64.69 -23.43 -30.57
CA PHE A 763 -65.30 -22.84 -29.37
C PHE A 763 -65.44 -23.80 -28.18
N LYS A 764 -65.40 -25.13 -28.38
CA LYS A 764 -65.42 -26.11 -27.26
C LYS A 764 -64.08 -26.32 -26.56
N ILE A 765 -62.96 -25.91 -27.15
CA ILE A 765 -61.61 -26.12 -26.57
C ILE A 765 -61.13 -24.87 -25.83
N LEU A 766 -61.58 -23.68 -26.22
CA LEU A 766 -61.04 -22.41 -25.77
C LEU A 766 -62.08 -21.63 -24.94
N GLN A 767 -62.08 -21.84 -23.63
CA GLN A 767 -62.77 -20.98 -22.67
C GLN A 767 -62.20 -19.55 -22.73
N PHE A 768 -62.75 -18.65 -23.55
CA PHE A 768 -62.35 -17.23 -23.54
C PHE A 768 -63.52 -16.28 -23.84
N GLU A 769 -63.62 -15.23 -23.01
CA GLU A 769 -64.52 -14.08 -23.21
C GLU A 769 -63.97 -13.17 -24.32
N ALA A 770 -64.63 -13.15 -25.48
CA ALA A 770 -64.38 -12.20 -26.55
C ALA A 770 -65.70 -11.65 -27.08
N TYR A 771 -65.75 -10.35 -27.36
CA TYR A 771 -66.93 -9.69 -27.93
C TYR A 771 -66.82 -9.71 -29.46
N ILE A 772 -67.79 -10.29 -30.16
CA ILE A 772 -67.84 -10.32 -31.63
C ILE A 772 -68.99 -9.46 -32.11
N HIS A 773 -68.70 -8.46 -32.94
CA HIS A 773 -69.72 -7.64 -33.59
C HIS A 773 -69.40 -7.50 -35.10
N LYS A 774 -70.37 -7.84 -35.95
CA LYS A 774 -70.27 -7.80 -37.43
C LYS A 774 -69.03 -8.48 -38.03
N GLY A 775 -68.66 -9.65 -37.50
CA GLY A 775 -67.55 -10.45 -38.04
C GLY A 775 -66.16 -10.06 -37.53
N THR A 776 -66.06 -9.07 -36.62
CA THR A 776 -64.79 -8.62 -36.03
C THR A 776 -64.77 -8.91 -34.53
N ALA A 777 -63.68 -9.50 -34.04
CA ALA A 777 -63.48 -9.85 -32.63
C ALA A 777 -62.66 -8.77 -31.89
N TYR A 778 -63.12 -8.36 -30.71
CA TYR A 778 -62.46 -7.34 -29.88
C TYR A 778 -61.88 -7.98 -28.60
N PHE A 779 -60.65 -7.60 -28.25
CA PHE A 779 -59.89 -8.13 -27.11
C PHE A 779 -59.47 -7.00 -26.15
N ASN A 780 -59.37 -7.31 -24.85
CA ASN A 780 -58.73 -6.44 -23.86
C ASN A 780 -57.21 -6.28 -24.16
N ARG A 781 -56.65 -5.10 -23.87
CA ARG A 781 -55.24 -4.70 -24.10
C ARG A 781 -54.18 -5.70 -23.58
N ALA A 782 -54.41 -6.35 -22.44
CA ALA A 782 -53.51 -7.36 -21.87
C ALA A 782 -53.54 -8.71 -22.61
N MET A 783 -54.55 -8.95 -23.45
CA MET A 783 -54.78 -10.20 -24.16
C MET A 783 -54.55 -10.11 -25.67
N TYR A 784 -54.45 -8.90 -26.22
CA TYR A 784 -54.16 -8.68 -27.64
C TYR A 784 -52.85 -9.34 -28.07
N GLN A 785 -51.78 -9.23 -27.26
CA GLN A 785 -50.48 -9.82 -27.60
C GLN A 785 -50.55 -11.35 -27.65
N LYS A 786 -51.23 -12.00 -26.70
CA LYS A 786 -51.40 -13.46 -26.69
C LYS A 786 -52.29 -13.97 -27.82
N ALA A 787 -53.33 -13.23 -28.18
CA ALA A 787 -54.20 -13.56 -29.30
C ALA A 787 -53.48 -13.40 -30.65
N LEU A 788 -52.64 -12.37 -30.77
CA LEU A 788 -51.80 -12.11 -31.95
C LEU A 788 -50.73 -13.20 -32.10
N ASP A 789 -50.03 -13.55 -31.01
CA ASP A 789 -48.99 -14.59 -31.02
C ASP A 789 -49.58 -15.96 -31.40
N ALA A 790 -50.74 -16.32 -30.84
CA ALA A 790 -51.43 -17.57 -31.17
C ALA A 790 -51.95 -17.61 -32.63
N TYR A 791 -52.38 -16.48 -33.17
CA TYR A 791 -52.80 -16.37 -34.58
C TYR A 791 -51.61 -16.47 -35.55
N LEU A 792 -50.47 -15.84 -35.23
CA LEU A 792 -49.24 -15.92 -36.01
C LEU A 792 -48.63 -17.34 -35.98
N GLU A 793 -48.68 -18.00 -34.83
CA GLU A 793 -48.21 -19.37 -34.62
C GLU A 793 -49.08 -20.40 -35.36
N ALA A 794 -50.41 -20.29 -35.27
CA ALA A 794 -51.36 -21.18 -35.96
C ALA A 794 -51.26 -21.11 -37.49
N ASN A 795 -50.84 -19.96 -38.03
CA ASN A 795 -50.69 -19.74 -39.47
C ASN A 795 -49.21 -19.77 -39.95
N LYS A 796 -48.26 -20.10 -39.07
CA LYS A 796 -46.81 -20.20 -39.36
C LYS A 796 -46.20 -18.94 -40.00
N ILE A 797 -46.71 -17.76 -39.67
CA ILE A 797 -46.20 -16.48 -40.20
C ILE A 797 -45.06 -15.99 -39.28
N LYS A 798 -43.84 -15.81 -39.82
CA LYS A 798 -42.69 -15.36 -39.03
C LYS A 798 -42.81 -13.86 -38.67
N PRO A 799 -42.40 -13.41 -37.45
CA PRO A 799 -42.67 -12.05 -36.97
C PRO A 799 -41.91 -10.92 -37.67
N ASN A 800 -40.89 -11.22 -38.48
CA ASN A 800 -40.01 -10.20 -39.09
C ASN A 800 -40.49 -9.71 -40.45
N GLN A 801 -41.75 -9.29 -40.57
CA GLN A 801 -42.18 -8.47 -41.71
C GLN A 801 -42.46 -7.02 -41.26
N PRO A 802 -41.61 -6.05 -41.65
CA PRO A 802 -41.69 -4.67 -41.15
C PRO A 802 -43.02 -3.96 -41.43
N TYR A 803 -43.78 -4.41 -42.43
CA TYR A 803 -45.08 -3.83 -42.78
C TYR A 803 -46.22 -4.13 -41.79
N LEU A 804 -46.16 -5.24 -41.03
CA LEU A 804 -47.22 -5.59 -40.07
C LEU A 804 -47.12 -4.76 -38.79
N HIS A 805 -45.89 -4.42 -38.37
CA HIS A 805 -45.64 -3.62 -37.18
C HIS A 805 -46.09 -2.17 -37.33
N GLN A 806 -45.96 -1.59 -38.53
CA GLN A 806 -46.34 -0.21 -38.80
C GLN A 806 -47.88 -0.02 -38.75
N TYR A 807 -48.63 -0.95 -39.35
CA TYR A 807 -50.11 -0.90 -39.35
C TYR A 807 -50.72 -1.07 -37.95
N ILE A 808 -50.07 -1.86 -37.09
CA ILE A 808 -50.49 -2.09 -35.70
C ILE A 808 -50.17 -0.85 -34.84
N ASN A 809 -49.01 -0.21 -35.03
CA ASN A 809 -48.65 1.02 -34.33
C ASN A 809 -49.58 2.19 -34.69
N ASP A 810 -49.93 2.35 -35.96
CA ASP A 810 -50.82 3.42 -36.41
C ASP A 810 -52.25 3.26 -35.85
N THR A 811 -52.72 2.01 -35.76
CA THR A 811 -54.02 1.68 -35.14
C THR A 811 -54.00 1.91 -33.62
N TYR A 812 -52.89 1.59 -32.96
CA TYR A 812 -52.69 1.84 -31.52
C TYR A 812 -52.67 3.34 -31.19
N ASN A 813 -51.96 4.14 -31.99
CA ASN A 813 -51.88 5.60 -31.84
C ASN A 813 -53.23 6.29 -32.08
N TYR A 814 -54.02 5.80 -33.03
CA TYR A 814 -55.38 6.29 -33.27
C TYR A 814 -56.32 6.00 -32.09
N LEU A 815 -56.31 4.78 -31.55
CA LEU A 815 -57.16 4.39 -30.41
C LEU A 815 -56.77 5.11 -29.10
N SER A 816 -55.50 5.44 -28.92
CA SER A 816 -55.00 6.20 -27.75
C SER A 816 -55.24 7.72 -27.84
N SER A 817 -55.69 8.22 -28.99
CA SER A 817 -56.04 9.64 -29.20
C SER A 817 -57.49 10.01 -28.85
N LEU A 818 -58.35 9.03 -28.52
CA LEU A 818 -59.76 9.25 -28.18
C LEU A 818 -59.93 9.68 -26.71
N PRO A 819 -60.65 10.78 -26.41
CA PRO A 819 -60.68 11.34 -25.06
C PRO A 819 -61.64 10.58 -24.13
N LYS A 820 -61.05 10.03 -23.06
CA LYS A 820 -61.65 9.58 -21.78
C LYS A 820 -62.67 8.44 -21.83
N CYS A 821 -62.18 7.22 -21.61
CA CYS A 821 -62.57 6.40 -20.45
C CYS A 821 -61.40 5.44 -20.09
N ILE A 822 -61.02 5.45 -18.81
CA ILE A 822 -59.94 4.70 -18.14
C ILE A 822 -60.58 3.53 -17.35
N PRO A 823 -59.91 2.40 -17.05
CA PRO A 823 -58.54 1.99 -17.41
C PRO A 823 -58.44 0.89 -18.48
#